data_AF-A0A0G4M3L7-F1
#
_entry.id   AF-A0A0G4M3L7-F1
#
_cell.length_a   1.000
_cell.length_b   1.000
_cell.length_c   1.000
_cell.angle_alpha   90.00
_cell.angle_beta   90.00
_cell.angle_gamma   90.00
#
_symmetry.space_group_name_H-M   'P 1'
#
loop_
_entity.id
_entity.type
_entity.pdbx_description
1 polymer ?
#
loop_
_entity_poly.entity_id
_entity_poly.type
_entity_poly.pdbx_seq_one_letter_code
_entity_poly.pdbx_strand_id
1 'polypeptide(L)'
;MDRSSPGRDPYGYAPGRLSPAQYQQPLGINGKTLVDGYARDMANTSRGDAPRSSPLNPGQIQSSALVDLKDPIQVHLLTETALTDSKSYEILSQEEVDGLKKQTKYRDAAISMSKLYSTGKQDGNRRKSLLNRYSGGDSAREAEAERQASERKCEELATELWNLEKSLMEPRQRLLQHTAAILQLTHKASKKAAPRNMGPPANGMPGSPESLYAFSNGRNSMEPGDDMYFNDQGLYQSLDDGTLGRGMGSIPIEPPLKSANREQNAQAQAEIERLRGETAQRQAENERLRVEYEQAQAEIDRLRSDNSQFLSENKRLRYEVSEAQAGSEENAQARGQGEQLRNENNQLRAQTDALAQELDAWRQEDSQRLQSISSTEQKLETLNRSLRDVIVKLNPAKNGDYQAPPSGASARSERSLQGSSTLDGHFAYLERGLRTVQEDQEFQTSQSLEEAESAAATASIALARAEIRVDNLNSQLRDLMLSVDSNYPTPPDVTNSELDDQFDYADRSLQALETQLSRVDQLTANSETRKREGDQSEAVLMGLWDIIQSGFADIQQRKDQRRKMRAEQGLEPDEDDVSGDEGMDVNEPYSLSAFSTKVQWLYAQATKLKDQKSVLKRQIKQQRELNNKSDSAKDEELRSKQDEIDQIRALLESSAQEANKAQTLLSQALQDVEDANNARSVNDASASQFKQQLEERDARIAALEAESRSVQTRMADVSSTVQDAESKLNQANENVALLTNKLADAERLAEEKQQEAEAKSKEAKDQQEEMDKMNEMMVGLKTELTFAQAELDGAYGSRKERAAAVAAVKSTVEVEQLKTEVERLKDELASTLKELEGITAETIGAEREKLDVEGRLDDALAARASLEFEMASLRDQLEGEMRNARDKVSRLQEELDAERLKAVPGAGAGARPGAGASMLSEQFRATMKQERKKFQEDIREEQAKRRRLEEELQKLRKAVGPGKSPLSPR
;
A
#
# COMPACT_ATOMS: atom_id res chain seq x y z
N MET A 1 40.23 -57.19 31.03
CA MET A 1 39.16 -57.69 31.91
C MET A 1 38.04 -56.65 31.87
N ASP A 2 36.80 -56.99 31.57
CA ASP A 2 36.33 -58.25 30.98
C ASP A 2 35.07 -58.02 30.12
N ARG A 3 34.58 -59.08 29.48
CA ARG A 3 33.42 -59.13 28.57
C ARG A 3 32.10 -58.94 29.37
N SER A 4 30.93 -58.63 28.80
CA SER A 4 30.38 -59.12 27.54
C SER A 4 29.21 -58.28 27.00
N SER A 5 28.91 -58.45 25.71
CA SER A 5 27.56 -58.35 25.13
C SER A 5 27.16 -59.76 24.65
N PRO A 6 25.87 -60.15 24.68
CA PRO A 6 25.05 -60.07 23.46
C PRO A 6 23.53 -59.85 23.71
N GLY A 7 22.72 -59.78 22.66
CA GLY A 7 21.27 -60.08 22.77
C GLY A 7 20.30 -59.21 21.95
N ARG A 8 20.12 -59.53 20.66
CA ARG A 8 18.83 -59.37 19.94
C ARG A 8 17.91 -60.56 20.33
N ASP A 9 16.61 -60.63 20.09
CA ASP A 9 15.80 -60.17 18.94
C ASP A 9 14.28 -59.97 19.37
N PRO A 10 13.25 -59.87 18.48
CA PRO A 10 12.02 -59.07 18.76
C PRO A 10 10.71 -59.83 19.09
N TYR A 11 9.62 -59.03 19.16
CA TYR A 11 8.17 -59.32 19.34
C TYR A 11 7.63 -59.42 20.79
N GLY A 12 6.49 -58.76 21.06
CA GLY A 12 5.51 -59.22 22.07
C GLY A 12 5.13 -58.31 23.26
N TYR A 13 4.29 -57.29 23.02
CA TYR A 13 3.21 -56.81 23.91
C TYR A 13 3.45 -56.36 25.39
N ALA A 14 3.16 -55.07 25.63
CA ALA A 14 2.50 -54.49 26.83
C ALA A 14 3.25 -54.49 28.20
N PRO A 15 2.79 -53.71 29.21
CA PRO A 15 1.69 -52.73 29.24
C PRO A 15 2.16 -51.26 29.35
N GLY A 16 1.22 -50.32 29.34
CA GLY A 16 1.49 -48.88 29.21
C GLY A 16 1.98 -48.16 30.46
N ARG A 17 2.62 -47.01 30.25
CA ARG A 17 2.84 -45.96 31.27
C ARG A 17 1.96 -44.75 30.95
N LEU A 18 1.45 -44.11 32.01
CA LEU A 18 0.47 -43.03 31.94
C LEU A 18 1.08 -41.74 31.39
N SER A 19 0.43 -41.13 30.39
CA SER A 19 0.65 -39.73 30.03
C SER A 19 0.13 -38.80 31.15
N PRO A 20 0.75 -37.63 31.40
CA PRO A 20 0.19 -36.62 32.30
C PRO A 20 -1.19 -36.15 31.82
N ALA A 21 -2.08 -35.85 32.76
CA ALA A 21 -3.44 -35.43 32.46
C ALA A 21 -3.46 -34.10 31.69
N GLN A 22 -3.82 -34.14 30.41
CA GLN A 22 -4.26 -32.95 29.69
C GLN A 22 -5.64 -32.56 30.23
N TYR A 23 -5.77 -31.30 30.66
CA TYR A 23 -7.07 -30.74 31.01
C TYR A 23 -7.98 -30.76 29.79
N GLN A 24 -9.13 -31.42 29.91
CA GLN A 24 -10.06 -31.66 28.82
C GLN A 24 -10.87 -30.38 28.51
N GLN A 25 -10.25 -29.46 27.77
CA GLN A 25 -10.97 -28.34 27.15
C GLN A 25 -11.96 -28.86 26.09
N PRO A 26 -13.07 -28.16 25.82
CA PRO A 26 -14.07 -28.59 24.86
C PRO A 26 -13.48 -28.69 23.44
N LEU A 27 -14.17 -29.46 22.57
CA LEU A 27 -13.76 -29.79 21.20
C LEU A 27 -13.62 -28.55 20.30
N GLY A 28 -12.50 -27.85 20.41
CA GLY A 28 -12.03 -26.83 19.48
C GLY A 28 -11.32 -27.45 18.29
N ILE A 29 -11.51 -26.87 17.10
CA ILE A 29 -10.74 -27.24 15.91
C ILE A 29 -9.32 -26.69 16.09
N ASN A 30 -8.29 -27.52 15.85
CA ASN A 30 -6.89 -27.13 16.03
C ASN A 30 -6.58 -25.87 15.21
N GLY A 31 -6.02 -24.83 15.84
CA GLY A 31 -5.70 -23.56 15.17
C GLY A 31 -4.89 -23.74 13.90
N LYS A 32 -3.89 -24.64 13.92
CA LYS A 32 -3.10 -25.04 12.74
C LYS A 32 -3.93 -25.54 11.56
N THR A 33 -4.99 -26.32 11.82
CA THR A 33 -5.90 -26.82 10.77
C THR A 33 -6.87 -25.76 10.25
N LEU A 34 -7.15 -24.72 11.04
CA LEU A 34 -7.88 -23.52 10.57
C LEU A 34 -6.96 -22.63 9.70
N VAL A 35 -5.69 -22.45 10.09
CA VAL A 35 -4.68 -21.75 9.28
C VAL A 35 -4.51 -22.46 7.93
N ASP A 36 -4.34 -23.79 7.91
CA ASP A 36 -4.27 -24.58 6.66
C ASP A 36 -5.55 -24.49 5.82
N GLY A 37 -6.72 -24.36 6.45
CA GLY A 37 -8.00 -24.14 5.78
C GLY A 37 -8.07 -22.77 5.10
N TYR A 38 -7.93 -21.70 5.88
CA TYR A 38 -7.94 -20.33 5.36
C TYR A 38 -6.82 -20.09 4.34
N ALA A 39 -5.64 -20.71 4.49
CA ALA A 39 -4.57 -20.65 3.49
C ALA A 39 -4.95 -21.30 2.14
N ARG A 40 -5.71 -22.40 2.15
CA ARG A 40 -6.25 -23.03 0.93
C ARG A 40 -7.33 -22.16 0.28
N ASP A 41 -8.21 -21.56 1.06
CA ASP A 41 -9.26 -20.69 0.52
C ASP A 41 -8.71 -19.35 -0.01
N MET A 42 -7.68 -18.80 0.63
CA MET A 42 -6.90 -17.67 0.10
C MET A 42 -6.13 -18.04 -1.18
N ALA A 43 -5.63 -19.28 -1.31
CA ALA A 43 -5.02 -19.77 -2.54
C ALA A 43 -6.06 -20.01 -3.66
N ASN A 44 -7.26 -20.47 -3.32
CA ASN A 44 -8.38 -20.65 -4.24
C ASN A 44 -8.89 -19.30 -4.78
N THR A 45 -9.08 -18.30 -3.91
CA THR A 45 -9.47 -16.94 -4.32
C THR A 45 -8.37 -16.21 -5.10
N SER A 46 -7.09 -16.47 -4.80
CA SER A 46 -5.96 -15.95 -5.59
C SER A 46 -5.87 -16.59 -7.00
N ARG A 47 -6.37 -17.81 -7.18
CA ARG A 47 -6.60 -18.43 -8.50
C ARG A 47 -7.91 -17.94 -9.11
N GLY A 48 -7.99 -16.63 -9.35
CA GLY A 48 -9.00 -15.94 -10.17
C GLY A 48 -10.40 -16.56 -10.07
N ASP A 49 -11.12 -16.24 -9.00
CA ASP A 49 -12.44 -16.80 -8.65
C ASP A 49 -13.37 -16.88 -9.87
N ALA A 50 -13.44 -18.07 -10.47
CA ALA A 50 -14.36 -18.37 -11.55
C ALA A 50 -15.74 -18.53 -10.91
N PRO A 51 -16.65 -17.55 -11.04
CA PRO A 51 -17.86 -17.53 -10.26
C PRO A 51 -18.69 -18.76 -10.60
N ARG A 52 -19.23 -19.43 -9.58
CA ARG A 52 -20.27 -20.46 -9.77
C ARG A 52 -21.61 -19.90 -10.29
N SER A 53 -21.65 -18.61 -10.60
CA SER A 53 -22.68 -17.93 -11.37
C SER A 53 -22.29 -17.94 -12.85
N SER A 54 -23.05 -18.64 -13.69
CA SER A 54 -22.89 -18.54 -15.15
C SER A 54 -23.03 -17.07 -15.59
N PRO A 55 -22.08 -16.50 -16.37
CA PRO A 55 -22.00 -15.05 -16.62
C PRO A 55 -23.08 -14.49 -17.58
N LEU A 56 -24.17 -15.22 -17.82
CA LEU A 56 -25.25 -14.86 -18.75
C LEU A 56 -26.62 -14.61 -18.07
N ASN A 57 -26.78 -14.81 -16.75
CA ASN A 57 -28.07 -14.56 -16.10
C ASN A 57 -27.95 -14.22 -14.59
N PRO A 58 -28.12 -12.95 -14.18
CA PRO A 58 -28.04 -12.55 -12.77
C PRO A 58 -29.27 -12.91 -11.92
N GLY A 59 -30.32 -13.47 -12.52
CA GLY A 59 -31.59 -13.79 -11.86
C GLY A 59 -31.80 -15.24 -11.41
N GLN A 60 -30.85 -16.16 -11.68
CA GLN A 60 -31.08 -17.60 -11.50
C GLN A 60 -30.30 -18.16 -10.30
N ILE A 61 -31.01 -18.82 -9.38
CA ILE A 61 -30.43 -19.45 -8.18
C ILE A 61 -29.57 -20.65 -8.60
N GLN A 62 -28.33 -20.71 -8.09
CA GLN A 62 -27.39 -21.79 -8.40
C GLN A 62 -27.91 -23.15 -7.88
N SER A 63 -28.11 -24.11 -8.78
CA SER A 63 -28.05 -25.53 -8.44
C SER A 63 -26.62 -26.05 -8.63
N SER A 64 -26.22 -27.06 -7.86
CA SER A 64 -25.03 -27.83 -8.21
C SER A 64 -25.27 -28.57 -9.53
N ALA A 65 -24.22 -28.77 -10.34
CA ALA A 65 -24.29 -29.42 -11.66
C ALA A 65 -24.69 -30.92 -11.63
N LEU A 66 -25.19 -31.41 -10.49
CA LEU A 66 -25.66 -32.77 -10.24
C LEU A 66 -27.17 -32.83 -9.88
N VAL A 67 -27.88 -31.69 -9.98
CA VAL A 67 -29.31 -31.58 -9.69
C VAL A 67 -30.04 -31.11 -10.95
N ASP A 68 -30.76 -32.02 -11.60
CA ASP A 68 -31.68 -31.69 -12.69
C ASP A 68 -33.07 -31.40 -12.12
N LEU A 69 -33.42 -30.12 -12.08
CA LEU A 69 -34.74 -29.65 -11.64
C LEU A 69 -35.87 -30.01 -12.63
N LYS A 70 -35.57 -30.72 -13.73
CA LYS A 70 -36.55 -31.30 -14.66
C LYS A 70 -36.93 -32.74 -14.33
N ASP A 71 -36.16 -33.47 -13.52
CA ASP A 71 -36.56 -34.81 -13.07
C ASP A 71 -37.59 -34.69 -11.93
N PRO A 72 -38.86 -35.11 -12.14
CA PRO A 72 -39.86 -35.07 -11.08
C PRO A 72 -39.52 -35.99 -9.90
N ILE A 73 -38.70 -37.04 -10.08
CA ILE A 73 -38.29 -37.94 -9.01
C ILE A 73 -37.24 -37.27 -8.12
N GLN A 74 -36.16 -36.72 -8.71
CA GLN A 74 -35.17 -35.94 -7.97
C GLN A 74 -35.80 -34.73 -7.27
N VAL A 75 -36.69 -33.99 -7.93
CA VAL A 75 -37.44 -32.88 -7.31
C VAL A 75 -38.35 -33.36 -6.16
N HIS A 76 -39.03 -34.50 -6.30
CA HIS A 76 -39.86 -35.05 -5.22
C HIS A 76 -39.01 -35.49 -4.02
N LEU A 77 -37.90 -36.19 -4.23
CA LEU A 77 -37.01 -36.65 -3.17
C LEU A 77 -36.33 -35.48 -2.44
N LEU A 78 -35.85 -34.47 -3.17
CA LEU A 78 -35.27 -33.26 -2.58
C LEU A 78 -36.31 -32.47 -1.78
N THR A 79 -37.54 -32.36 -2.27
CA THR A 79 -38.61 -31.68 -1.53
C THR A 79 -39.09 -32.48 -0.32
N GLU A 80 -39.18 -33.81 -0.38
CA GLU A 80 -39.50 -34.64 0.81
C GLU A 80 -38.39 -34.59 1.87
N THR A 81 -37.12 -34.58 1.44
CA THR A 81 -35.97 -34.41 2.34
C THR A 81 -36.00 -33.04 3.01
N ALA A 82 -36.12 -31.96 2.25
CA ALA A 82 -36.23 -30.61 2.80
C ALA A 82 -37.47 -30.41 3.69
N LEU A 83 -38.62 -31.02 3.33
CA LEU A 83 -39.83 -31.06 4.16
C LEU A 83 -39.71 -32.00 5.37
N THR A 84 -38.62 -32.75 5.50
CA THR A 84 -38.32 -33.60 6.66
C THR A 84 -37.30 -32.96 7.59
N ASP A 85 -36.21 -32.42 7.05
CA ASP A 85 -35.21 -31.67 7.83
C ASP A 85 -35.83 -30.44 8.49
N SER A 86 -36.76 -29.76 7.80
CA SER A 86 -37.50 -28.62 8.37
C SER A 86 -38.46 -28.98 9.51
N LYS A 87 -38.72 -30.26 9.81
CA LYS A 87 -39.62 -30.68 10.92
C LYS A 87 -39.01 -30.41 12.30
N SER A 88 -37.69 -30.29 12.38
CA SER A 88 -36.94 -30.08 13.63
C SER A 88 -36.40 -28.65 13.78
N TYR A 89 -36.77 -27.73 12.89
CA TYR A 89 -36.35 -26.33 12.95
C TYR A 89 -37.23 -25.49 13.87
N GLU A 90 -36.58 -24.66 14.69
CA GLU A 90 -37.21 -23.81 15.69
C GLU A 90 -37.99 -22.64 15.05
N ILE A 91 -39.20 -22.38 15.54
CA ILE A 91 -40.02 -21.23 15.14
C ILE A 91 -39.89 -20.16 16.22
N LEU A 92 -38.95 -19.26 15.96
CA LEU A 92 -38.68 -18.05 16.74
C LEU A 92 -39.91 -17.13 16.82
N SER A 93 -40.02 -16.34 17.89
CA SER A 93 -41.05 -15.30 18.04
C SER A 93 -40.77 -14.07 17.17
N GLN A 94 -41.80 -13.25 16.93
CA GLN A 94 -41.67 -12.02 16.13
C GLN A 94 -40.58 -11.07 16.67
N GLU A 95 -40.45 -10.94 17.99
CA GLU A 95 -39.46 -10.07 18.64
C GLU A 95 -38.02 -10.57 18.42
N GLU A 96 -37.80 -11.88 18.54
CA GLU A 96 -36.51 -12.52 18.25
C GLU A 96 -36.15 -12.42 16.77
N VAL A 97 -37.13 -12.65 15.89
CA VAL A 97 -36.97 -12.56 14.44
C VAL A 97 -36.57 -11.13 14.02
N ASP A 98 -37.23 -10.11 14.56
CA ASP A 98 -36.87 -8.72 14.26
C ASP A 98 -35.58 -8.27 14.96
N GLY A 99 -35.25 -8.83 16.13
CA GLY A 99 -33.95 -8.69 16.79
C GLY A 99 -32.80 -9.23 15.94
N LEU A 100 -32.90 -10.47 15.45
CA LEU A 100 -31.92 -11.09 14.56
C LEU A 100 -31.83 -10.37 13.22
N LYS A 101 -32.95 -9.97 12.59
CA LYS A 101 -32.93 -9.13 11.37
C LYS A 101 -32.25 -7.78 11.59
N LYS A 102 -32.40 -7.18 12.78
CA LYS A 102 -31.74 -5.92 13.16
C LYS A 102 -30.23 -6.14 13.32
N GLN A 103 -29.83 -7.26 13.93
CA GLN A 103 -28.42 -7.67 14.03
C GLN A 103 -27.80 -7.90 12.64
N THR A 104 -28.47 -8.62 11.73
CA THR A 104 -27.96 -8.82 10.35
C THR A 104 -27.91 -7.52 9.56
N LYS A 105 -28.90 -6.62 9.68
CA LYS A 105 -28.89 -5.31 8.99
C LYS A 105 -27.74 -4.40 9.44
N TYR A 106 -27.49 -4.27 10.74
CA TYR A 106 -26.32 -3.50 11.22
C TYR A 106 -25.01 -4.14 10.79
N ARG A 107 -24.97 -5.48 10.76
CA ARG A 107 -23.82 -6.24 10.25
C ARG A 107 -23.57 -5.97 8.77
N ASP A 108 -24.58 -6.06 7.91
CA ASP A 108 -24.43 -5.85 6.46
C ASP A 108 -24.00 -4.41 6.15
N ALA A 109 -24.50 -3.43 6.91
CA ALA A 109 -23.99 -2.07 6.89
C ALA A 109 -22.52 -1.98 7.32
N ALA A 110 -22.10 -2.69 8.38
CA ALA A 110 -20.70 -2.73 8.83
C ALA A 110 -19.76 -3.41 7.81
N ILE A 111 -20.23 -4.44 7.08
CA ILE A 111 -19.49 -5.04 5.95
C ILE A 111 -19.35 -4.04 4.80
N SER A 112 -20.41 -3.28 4.49
CA SER A 112 -20.38 -2.23 3.47
C SER A 112 -19.36 -1.13 3.84
N MET A 113 -19.37 -0.66 5.08
CA MET A 113 -18.36 0.28 5.60
C MET A 113 -16.95 -0.32 5.57
N SER A 114 -16.78 -1.58 5.98
CA SER A 114 -15.48 -2.26 5.94
C SER A 114 -14.93 -2.37 4.50
N LYS A 115 -15.79 -2.64 3.51
CA LYS A 115 -15.39 -2.61 2.09
C LYS A 115 -14.84 -1.26 1.67
N LEU A 116 -15.45 -0.14 2.11
CA LEU A 116 -14.97 1.21 1.83
C LEU A 116 -13.61 1.54 2.49
N TYR A 117 -13.25 0.88 3.59
CA TYR A 117 -11.92 1.02 4.22
C TYR A 117 -10.88 -0.02 3.74
N SER A 118 -11.31 -1.11 3.10
CA SER A 118 -10.43 -2.23 2.70
C SER A 118 -9.57 -1.98 1.45
N THR A 119 -9.80 -0.90 0.71
CA THR A 119 -9.15 -0.61 -0.59
C THR A 119 -7.82 0.15 -0.49
N GLY A 120 -7.10 0.01 0.62
CA GLY A 120 -5.89 0.82 0.90
C GLY A 120 -4.87 0.24 1.89
N LYS A 121 -4.22 -0.88 1.53
CA LYS A 121 -2.78 -1.17 1.82
C LYS A 121 -2.34 -2.56 1.33
N GLN A 122 -1.49 -2.59 0.30
CA GLN A 122 -0.59 -3.73 0.03
C GLN A 122 0.87 -3.24 0.14
N ASP A 123 1.19 -2.68 1.30
CA ASP A 123 2.44 -1.93 1.55
C ASP A 123 3.46 -2.82 2.27
N GLY A 124 4.09 -3.74 1.51
CA GLY A 124 4.93 -4.83 2.02
C GLY A 124 6.42 -4.77 1.63
N ASN A 125 6.88 -3.66 1.02
CA ASN A 125 8.24 -3.54 0.47
C ASN A 125 9.32 -3.30 1.55
N ARG A 126 9.55 -4.29 2.43
CA ARG A 126 10.63 -4.24 3.45
C ARG A 126 12.02 -4.42 2.84
N ARG A 127 12.47 -3.42 2.06
CA ARG A 127 13.87 -3.28 1.62
C ARG A 127 14.63 -2.26 2.47
N LYS A 128 15.29 -2.75 3.54
CA LYS A 128 16.66 -2.33 3.97
C LYS A 128 16.99 -2.86 5.38
N SER A 129 17.91 -3.82 5.45
CA SER A 129 19.03 -3.76 6.38
C SER A 129 20.21 -4.51 5.75
N LEU A 130 21.34 -3.84 5.58
CA LEU A 130 22.54 -4.39 4.93
C LEU A 130 23.79 -3.97 5.71
N LEU A 131 23.93 -4.42 6.97
CA LEU A 131 25.24 -4.60 7.61
C LEU A 131 25.13 -5.38 8.95
N ASN A 132 25.27 -6.71 8.93
CA ASN A 132 25.84 -7.46 10.07
C ASN A 132 26.31 -8.88 9.70
N ARG A 133 27.38 -8.99 8.90
CA ARG A 133 28.01 -10.30 8.60
C ARG A 133 29.09 -10.66 9.63
N TYR A 134 28.71 -10.97 10.89
CA TYR A 134 29.55 -11.78 11.81
C TYR A 134 28.82 -12.36 13.06
N SER A 135 27.54 -12.79 12.96
CA SER A 135 26.99 -13.78 13.92
C SER A 135 25.85 -14.60 13.31
N GLY A 136 26.17 -15.79 12.79
CA GLY A 136 25.20 -16.67 12.13
C GLY A 136 24.42 -17.60 13.06
N GLY A 137 24.80 -17.71 14.34
CA GLY A 137 24.19 -18.66 15.29
C GLY A 137 22.91 -18.13 15.92
N ASP A 138 22.99 -16.96 16.56
CA ASP A 138 21.88 -16.45 17.36
C ASP A 138 20.84 -15.70 16.52
N SER A 139 21.24 -15.02 15.44
CA SER A 139 20.28 -14.43 14.48
C SER A 139 19.38 -15.50 13.82
N ALA A 140 19.88 -16.71 13.60
CA ALA A 140 19.06 -17.83 13.10
C ALA A 140 18.04 -18.33 14.15
N ARG A 141 18.43 -18.36 15.43
CA ARG A 141 17.55 -18.74 16.55
C ARG A 141 16.50 -17.66 16.83
N GLU A 142 16.88 -16.40 16.76
CA GLU A 142 16.00 -15.24 16.91
C GLU A 142 14.97 -15.21 15.78
N ALA A 143 15.39 -15.37 14.52
CA ALA A 143 14.47 -15.49 13.39
C ALA A 143 13.55 -16.72 13.48
N GLU A 144 14.01 -17.85 14.02
CA GLU A 144 13.14 -19.01 14.26
C GLU A 144 12.18 -18.81 15.46
N ALA A 145 12.59 -18.06 16.48
CA ALA A 145 11.70 -17.66 17.58
C ALA A 145 10.63 -16.66 17.12
N GLU A 146 11.00 -15.66 16.31
CA GLU A 146 10.05 -14.76 15.64
C GLU A 146 9.09 -15.53 14.71
N ARG A 147 9.60 -16.52 13.96
CA ARG A 147 8.76 -17.39 13.13
C ARG A 147 7.77 -18.16 13.99
N GLN A 148 8.20 -18.81 15.08
CA GLN A 148 7.29 -19.52 15.98
C GLN A 148 6.28 -18.59 16.69
N ALA A 149 6.67 -17.36 17.03
CA ALA A 149 5.78 -16.37 17.62
C ALA A 149 4.71 -15.90 16.61
N SER A 150 5.10 -15.68 15.35
CA SER A 150 4.14 -15.34 14.28
C SER A 150 3.27 -16.53 13.87
N GLU A 151 3.79 -17.75 13.81
CA GLU A 151 3.01 -18.98 13.61
C GLU A 151 1.92 -19.12 14.68
N ARG A 152 2.26 -18.99 15.97
CA ARG A 152 1.27 -19.03 17.07
C ARG A 152 0.23 -17.92 16.97
N LYS A 153 0.65 -16.69 16.65
CA LYS A 153 -0.28 -15.56 16.48
C LYS A 153 -1.23 -15.77 15.29
N CYS A 154 -0.78 -16.43 14.22
CA CYS A 154 -1.64 -16.85 13.12
C CYS A 154 -2.63 -17.96 13.53
N GLU A 155 -2.19 -18.94 14.35
CA GLU A 155 -3.07 -19.98 14.89
C GLU A 155 -4.13 -19.39 15.85
N GLU A 156 -3.75 -18.44 16.71
CA GLU A 156 -4.65 -17.66 17.57
C GLU A 156 -5.68 -16.89 16.74
N LEU A 157 -5.23 -16.03 15.82
CA LEU A 157 -6.10 -15.24 14.94
C LEU A 157 -7.03 -16.12 14.08
N ALA A 158 -6.58 -17.30 13.64
CA ALA A 158 -7.44 -18.23 12.92
C ALA A 158 -8.56 -18.82 13.80
N THR A 159 -8.29 -19.08 15.09
CA THR A 159 -9.35 -19.49 16.04
C THR A 159 -10.30 -18.33 16.39
N GLU A 160 -9.81 -17.10 16.50
CA GLU A 160 -10.67 -15.92 16.69
C GLU A 160 -11.56 -15.69 15.47
N LEU A 161 -11.01 -15.71 14.25
CA LEU A 161 -11.75 -15.60 13.01
C LEU A 161 -12.81 -16.69 12.86
N TRP A 162 -12.49 -17.95 13.17
CA TRP A 162 -13.46 -19.05 13.10
C TRP A 162 -14.59 -18.90 14.13
N ASN A 163 -14.29 -18.47 15.36
CA ASN A 163 -15.31 -18.21 16.37
C ASN A 163 -16.21 -17.01 15.99
N LEU A 164 -15.62 -15.95 15.43
CA LEU A 164 -16.34 -14.80 14.88
C LEU A 164 -17.19 -15.20 13.67
N GLU A 165 -16.69 -16.07 12.79
CA GLU A 165 -17.39 -16.60 11.61
C GLU A 165 -18.57 -17.51 12.00
N LYS A 166 -18.39 -18.36 13.02
CA LYS A 166 -19.48 -19.17 13.58
C LYS A 166 -20.59 -18.30 14.19
N SER A 167 -20.20 -17.32 15.02
CA SER A 167 -21.12 -16.32 15.62
C SER A 167 -21.80 -15.42 14.57
N LEU A 168 -21.16 -15.23 13.41
CA LEU A 168 -21.66 -14.54 12.22
C LEU A 168 -22.71 -15.37 11.46
N MET A 169 -22.50 -16.68 11.32
CA MET A 169 -23.42 -17.55 10.58
C MET A 169 -24.66 -17.91 11.41
N GLU A 170 -24.52 -18.07 12.73
CA GLU A 170 -25.60 -18.56 13.60
C GLU A 170 -26.91 -17.73 13.55
N PRO A 171 -26.90 -16.38 13.64
CA PRO A 171 -28.10 -15.55 13.46
C PRO A 171 -28.78 -15.75 12.10
N ARG A 172 -27.98 -15.87 11.03
CA ARG A 172 -28.47 -16.11 9.67
C ARG A 172 -29.04 -17.51 9.52
N GLN A 173 -28.39 -18.51 10.11
CA GLN A 173 -28.86 -19.90 10.12
C GLN A 173 -30.19 -20.04 10.86
N ARG A 174 -30.32 -19.46 12.06
CA ARG A 174 -31.58 -19.47 12.83
C ARG A 174 -32.72 -18.78 12.07
N LEU A 175 -32.47 -17.63 11.43
CA LEU A 175 -33.45 -16.96 10.57
C LEU A 175 -33.87 -17.81 9.35
N LEU A 176 -32.94 -18.51 8.72
CA LEU A 176 -33.23 -19.42 7.59
C LEU A 176 -34.02 -20.65 8.05
N GLN A 177 -33.68 -21.23 9.20
CA GLN A 177 -34.38 -22.37 9.81
C GLN A 177 -35.83 -22.02 10.16
N HIS A 178 -36.04 -20.90 10.85
CA HIS A 178 -37.38 -20.32 11.12
C HIS A 178 -38.18 -20.10 9.81
N THR A 179 -37.54 -19.54 8.78
CA THR A 179 -38.19 -19.30 7.48
C THR A 179 -38.60 -20.60 6.80
N ALA A 180 -37.73 -21.63 6.82
CA ALA A 180 -38.03 -22.95 6.27
C ALA A 180 -39.14 -23.67 7.05
N ALA A 181 -39.19 -23.53 8.38
CA ALA A 181 -40.28 -24.08 9.21
C ALA A 181 -41.64 -23.43 8.88
N ILE A 182 -41.70 -22.10 8.71
CA ILE A 182 -42.92 -21.39 8.29
C ILE A 182 -43.36 -21.80 6.87
N LEU A 183 -42.42 -21.95 5.93
CA LEU A 183 -42.71 -22.43 4.57
C LEU A 183 -43.25 -23.88 4.59
N GLN A 184 -42.73 -24.74 5.47
CA GLN A 184 -43.24 -26.10 5.66
C GLN A 184 -44.68 -26.11 6.22
N LEU A 185 -44.98 -25.29 7.23
CA LEU A 185 -46.32 -25.17 7.80
C LEU A 185 -47.35 -24.65 6.78
N THR A 186 -46.99 -23.62 6.02
CA THR A 186 -47.88 -23.02 5.02
C THR A 186 -48.12 -23.93 3.81
N HIS A 187 -47.12 -24.71 3.38
CA HIS A 187 -47.28 -25.72 2.33
C HIS A 187 -48.32 -26.80 2.69
N LYS A 188 -48.46 -27.17 3.98
CA LYS A 188 -49.53 -28.06 4.45
C LYS A 188 -50.92 -27.41 4.44
N ALA A 189 -51.02 -26.11 4.73
CA ALA A 189 -52.30 -25.41 4.79
C ALA A 189 -52.98 -25.26 3.41
N SER A 190 -52.18 -24.99 2.37
CA SER A 190 -52.65 -24.75 1.00
C SER A 190 -53.54 -25.89 0.43
N LYS A 191 -53.24 -27.15 0.75
CA LYS A 191 -53.93 -28.32 0.18
C LYS A 191 -55.36 -28.56 0.69
N LYS A 192 -55.97 -27.66 1.49
CA LYS A 192 -57.26 -27.91 2.18
C LYS A 192 -58.41 -26.95 1.83
N ALA A 193 -58.32 -26.15 0.76
CA ALA A 193 -59.33 -25.13 0.43
C ALA A 193 -59.92 -25.25 -1.00
N ALA A 194 -61.00 -26.02 -1.16
CA ALA A 194 -61.91 -25.97 -2.33
C ALA A 194 -63.27 -26.61 -1.97
N PRO A 195 -64.41 -25.97 -2.31
CA PRO A 195 -65.40 -26.68 -3.14
C PRO A 195 -66.30 -25.82 -4.08
N ARG A 196 -66.38 -26.26 -5.34
CA ARG A 196 -67.57 -26.52 -6.20
C ARG A 196 -68.74 -25.49 -6.30
N ASN A 197 -69.08 -25.14 -7.54
CA ASN A 197 -70.31 -24.41 -7.94
C ASN A 197 -71.63 -25.18 -7.72
N MET A 198 -72.74 -24.46 -7.53
CA MET A 198 -74.06 -24.70 -8.15
C MET A 198 -74.93 -23.41 -8.16
N GLY A 199 -76.06 -23.40 -8.89
CA GLY A 199 -76.83 -22.18 -9.24
C GLY A 199 -77.97 -21.74 -8.28
N PRO A 200 -78.67 -20.62 -8.60
CA PRO A 200 -79.61 -19.89 -7.71
C PRO A 200 -81.11 -20.23 -7.93
N PRO A 201 -82.05 -19.80 -7.05
CA PRO A 201 -82.76 -18.54 -7.32
C PRO A 201 -83.27 -17.70 -6.10
N ALA A 202 -83.47 -16.39 -6.36
CA ALA A 202 -84.54 -15.47 -5.92
C ALA A 202 -84.89 -15.17 -4.42
N ASN A 203 -85.03 -13.85 -4.16
CA ASN A 203 -85.89 -13.12 -3.20
C ASN A 203 -85.84 -13.41 -1.68
N GLY A 204 -85.53 -12.36 -0.88
CA GLY A 204 -85.64 -12.42 0.59
C GLY A 204 -85.13 -11.23 1.42
N MET A 205 -85.31 -9.97 0.99
CA MET A 205 -85.23 -8.82 1.93
C MET A 205 -86.50 -8.78 2.82
N PRO A 206 -86.48 -8.28 4.07
CA PRO A 206 -86.00 -6.93 4.43
C PRO A 206 -85.22 -6.82 5.77
N GLY A 207 -84.77 -5.61 6.14
CA GLY A 207 -84.14 -5.39 7.46
C GLY A 207 -83.52 -4.02 7.76
N SER A 208 -84.10 -2.90 7.30
CA SER A 208 -83.56 -1.54 7.55
C SER A 208 -84.57 -0.59 8.22
N PRO A 209 -84.23 -0.11 9.43
CA PRO A 209 -84.47 1.28 9.84
C PRO A 209 -83.19 1.89 10.48
N GLU A 210 -82.99 3.20 10.64
CA GLU A 210 -83.60 4.40 10.05
C GLU A 210 -82.64 5.60 10.33
N SER A 211 -82.81 6.73 9.65
CA SER A 211 -81.99 7.95 9.78
C SER A 211 -82.11 8.65 11.14
N LEU A 212 -81.19 9.58 11.47
CA LEU A 212 -81.52 10.97 11.84
C LEU A 212 -80.27 11.87 12.04
N TYR A 213 -80.52 13.20 12.04
CA TYR A 213 -79.57 14.34 12.14
C TYR A 213 -78.66 14.58 10.90
N ALA A 214 -78.50 15.80 10.37
CA ALA A 214 -79.24 17.06 10.59
C ALA A 214 -79.11 18.03 9.38
N PHE A 215 -79.93 19.10 9.37
CA PHE A 215 -79.94 20.22 8.42
C PHE A 215 -78.62 21.04 8.44
N SER A 216 -78.23 21.83 7.42
CA SER A 216 -78.97 23.03 6.95
C SER A 216 -78.37 23.72 5.70
N ASN A 217 -79.18 24.62 5.10
CA ASN A 217 -78.91 25.76 4.18
C ASN A 217 -77.43 26.04 3.77
N GLY A 218 -77.10 26.34 2.51
CA GLY A 218 -77.56 27.49 1.69
C GLY A 218 -76.51 28.63 1.76
N ARG A 219 -76.31 29.55 0.79
CA ARG A 219 -77.08 30.02 -0.38
C ARG A 219 -76.13 30.73 -1.38
N ASN A 220 -76.43 30.68 -2.68
CA ASN A 220 -76.06 31.68 -3.72
C ASN A 220 -74.53 31.81 -4.02
N SER A 221 -74.05 32.49 -5.09
CA SER A 221 -74.71 33.39 -6.06
C SER A 221 -74.05 33.44 -7.45
N MET A 222 -74.88 33.71 -8.48
CA MET A 222 -74.59 34.33 -9.80
C MET A 222 -73.59 33.72 -10.81
N GLU A 223 -74.19 33.10 -11.84
CA GLU A 223 -74.09 33.37 -13.31
C GLU A 223 -73.99 34.87 -13.75
N PRO A 224 -74.01 35.26 -15.06
CA PRO A 224 -74.09 34.46 -16.32
C PRO A 224 -73.14 34.87 -17.49
N GLY A 225 -73.16 34.04 -18.56
CA GLY A 225 -73.12 34.47 -19.98
C GLY A 225 -71.75 34.67 -20.67
N ASP A 226 -71.64 34.56 -22.01
CA ASP A 226 -72.59 34.03 -23.02
C ASP A 226 -71.87 33.61 -24.33
N ASP A 227 -72.56 32.82 -25.15
CA ASP A 227 -72.37 32.38 -26.56
C ASP A 227 -71.20 32.88 -27.45
N MET A 228 -70.66 31.97 -28.28
CA MET A 228 -70.89 32.01 -29.75
C MET A 228 -70.46 30.72 -30.51
N TYR A 229 -71.06 30.51 -31.70
CA TYR A 229 -70.96 29.29 -32.54
C TYR A 229 -70.00 29.44 -33.74
N PHE A 230 -69.44 28.33 -34.28
CA PHE A 230 -69.56 28.02 -35.73
C PHE A 230 -69.26 26.55 -36.14
N ASN A 231 -69.58 26.23 -37.40
CA ASN A 231 -69.88 24.92 -38.01
C ASN A 231 -69.43 24.90 -39.51
N ASP A 232 -69.24 23.80 -40.27
CA ASP A 232 -69.36 22.35 -40.03
C ASP A 232 -68.58 21.51 -41.10
N GLN A 233 -68.56 20.18 -40.92
CA GLN A 233 -68.56 19.08 -41.92
C GLN A 233 -67.91 19.19 -43.33
N GLY A 234 -66.87 18.37 -43.57
CA GLY A 234 -66.93 17.14 -44.39
C GLY A 234 -67.10 17.10 -45.95
N LEU A 235 -66.25 16.26 -46.57
CA LEU A 235 -66.47 15.33 -47.72
C LEU A 235 -66.40 15.75 -49.23
N TYR A 236 -65.44 15.08 -49.91
CA TYR A 236 -65.53 14.31 -51.18
C TYR A 236 -65.39 14.92 -52.60
N GLN A 237 -64.36 14.40 -53.30
CA GLN A 237 -64.32 13.97 -54.72
C GLN A 237 -64.31 15.04 -55.84
N SER A 238 -64.47 14.59 -57.10
CA SER A 238 -63.60 14.97 -58.22
C SER A 238 -64.34 15.20 -59.56
N LEU A 239 -63.56 15.61 -60.57
CA LEU A 239 -63.82 15.66 -62.02
C LEU A 239 -64.50 16.91 -62.60
N ASP A 240 -63.72 17.54 -63.50
CA ASP A 240 -64.06 17.91 -64.89
C ASP A 240 -64.86 19.18 -65.25
N ASP A 241 -64.43 19.76 -66.38
CA ASP A 241 -64.91 20.82 -67.29
C ASP A 241 -65.89 21.95 -66.84
N GLY A 242 -65.92 23.04 -67.64
CA GLY A 242 -67.10 23.90 -67.78
C GLY A 242 -66.91 25.37 -67.43
N THR A 243 -66.29 26.16 -68.33
CA THR A 243 -66.34 27.64 -68.22
C THR A 243 -67.66 28.23 -68.73
N LEU A 244 -68.19 29.25 -68.04
CA LEU A 244 -69.52 29.83 -68.33
C LEU A 244 -69.47 30.96 -69.38
N GLY A 245 -70.21 30.81 -70.50
CA GLY A 245 -70.05 31.65 -71.70
C GLY A 245 -71.29 32.13 -72.48
N ARG A 246 -72.51 32.04 -71.91
CA ARG A 246 -73.76 32.77 -72.28
C ARG A 246 -73.95 33.24 -73.75
N GLY A 247 -74.79 32.56 -74.55
CA GLY A 247 -75.27 33.11 -75.84
C GLY A 247 -76.49 32.39 -76.45
N MET A 248 -77.50 33.14 -76.89
CA MET A 248 -78.67 32.67 -77.64
C MET A 248 -78.48 32.99 -79.14
N GLY A 249 -78.83 32.07 -80.05
CA GLY A 249 -78.38 32.13 -81.46
C GLY A 249 -79.47 32.30 -82.54
N SER A 250 -79.04 32.42 -83.80
CA SER A 250 -79.90 32.41 -85.00
C SER A 250 -79.10 32.15 -86.30
N ILE A 251 -79.60 31.23 -87.13
CA ILE A 251 -79.62 31.15 -88.62
C ILE A 251 -78.38 31.65 -89.43
N PRO A 252 -77.82 30.84 -90.36
CA PRO A 252 -76.54 31.12 -91.05
C PRO A 252 -76.65 31.95 -92.35
N ILE A 253 -75.59 32.72 -92.66
CA ILE A 253 -75.29 33.33 -93.97
C ILE A 253 -73.76 33.36 -94.20
N GLU A 254 -73.30 32.89 -95.36
CA GLU A 254 -71.93 33.07 -95.91
C GLU A 254 -71.93 34.15 -97.02
N PRO A 255 -70.77 34.60 -97.56
CA PRO A 255 -69.52 35.01 -96.91
C PRO A 255 -69.20 36.49 -97.27
N PRO A 256 -67.98 37.02 -97.02
CA PRO A 256 -67.06 37.15 -98.16
C PRO A 256 -65.55 37.01 -97.83
N LEU A 257 -64.74 37.02 -98.91
CA LEU A 257 -63.29 36.77 -98.93
C LEU A 257 -62.42 37.95 -98.43
N LYS A 258 -61.12 37.61 -98.20
CA LYS A 258 -59.96 38.41 -97.74
C LYS A 258 -59.82 38.43 -96.20
N SER A 259 -58.61 38.30 -95.62
CA SER A 259 -57.27 38.49 -96.19
C SER A 259 -56.22 37.53 -95.61
N ALA A 260 -55.15 37.27 -96.37
CA ALA A 260 -53.97 36.49 -95.95
C ALA A 260 -53.31 37.05 -94.67
N ASN A 261 -53.52 38.34 -94.38
CA ASN A 261 -53.07 39.00 -93.15
C ASN A 261 -53.61 38.32 -91.87
N ARG A 262 -54.79 37.70 -91.90
CA ARG A 262 -55.31 36.99 -90.71
C ARG A 262 -54.56 35.69 -90.43
N GLU A 263 -54.20 34.96 -91.48
CA GLU A 263 -53.45 33.71 -91.39
C GLU A 263 -51.98 33.99 -91.04
N GLN A 264 -51.38 35.01 -91.66
CA GLN A 264 -50.05 35.51 -91.29
C GLN A 264 -49.99 36.00 -89.83
N ASN A 265 -51.02 36.70 -89.35
CA ASN A 265 -51.09 37.09 -87.94
C ASN A 265 -51.28 35.90 -86.99
N ALA A 266 -52.04 34.87 -87.39
CA ALA A 266 -52.17 33.65 -86.59
C ALA A 266 -50.86 32.84 -86.53
N GLN A 267 -50.14 32.74 -87.65
CA GLN A 267 -48.81 32.13 -87.72
C GLN A 267 -47.80 32.92 -86.88
N ALA A 268 -47.77 34.25 -86.98
CA ALA A 268 -46.92 35.10 -86.15
C ALA A 268 -47.26 35.03 -84.65
N GLN A 269 -48.54 34.91 -84.30
CA GLN A 269 -48.96 34.66 -82.90
C GLN A 269 -48.47 33.30 -82.40
N ALA A 270 -48.64 32.23 -83.18
CA ALA A 270 -48.12 30.91 -82.85
C ALA A 270 -46.59 30.87 -82.74
N GLU A 271 -45.87 31.61 -83.58
CA GLU A 271 -44.41 31.75 -83.50
C GLU A 271 -43.98 32.55 -82.25
N ILE A 272 -44.70 33.62 -81.89
CA ILE A 272 -44.48 34.36 -80.64
C ILE A 272 -44.75 33.48 -79.42
N GLU A 273 -45.78 32.63 -79.45
CA GLU A 273 -46.06 31.64 -78.39
C GLU A 273 -44.94 30.59 -78.30
N ARG A 274 -44.45 30.09 -79.44
CA ARG A 274 -43.33 29.14 -79.54
C ARG A 274 -42.03 29.74 -78.97
N LEU A 275 -41.70 30.97 -79.36
CA LEU A 275 -40.54 31.73 -78.86
C LEU A 275 -40.67 32.09 -77.37
N ARG A 276 -41.89 32.32 -76.86
CA ARG A 276 -42.16 32.42 -75.42
C ARG A 276 -41.90 31.11 -74.70
N GLY A 277 -42.33 29.98 -75.27
CA GLY A 277 -42.01 28.64 -74.74
C GLY A 277 -40.49 28.40 -74.66
N GLU A 278 -39.76 28.65 -75.74
CA GLU A 278 -38.30 28.50 -75.80
C GLU A 278 -37.56 29.46 -74.83
N THR A 279 -38.04 30.70 -74.67
CA THR A 279 -37.44 31.65 -73.70
C THR A 279 -37.76 31.30 -72.25
N ALA A 280 -38.97 30.82 -71.94
CA ALA A 280 -39.33 30.33 -70.62
C ALA A 280 -38.55 29.05 -70.25
N GLN A 281 -38.36 28.13 -71.20
CA GLN A 281 -37.51 26.94 -71.01
C GLN A 281 -36.05 27.33 -70.73
N ARG A 282 -35.45 28.23 -71.53
CA ARG A 282 -34.08 28.69 -71.28
C ARG A 282 -33.93 29.54 -70.02
N GLN A 283 -34.98 30.23 -69.56
CA GLN A 283 -35.00 30.86 -68.23
C GLN A 283 -34.99 29.81 -67.12
N ALA A 284 -35.83 28.77 -67.19
CA ALA A 284 -35.83 27.68 -66.21
C ALA A 284 -34.51 26.89 -66.19
N GLU A 285 -33.87 26.70 -67.35
CA GLU A 285 -32.54 26.10 -67.49
C GLU A 285 -31.45 26.98 -66.86
N ASN A 286 -31.46 28.29 -67.10
CA ASN A 286 -30.52 29.23 -66.47
C ASN A 286 -30.68 29.28 -64.94
N GLU A 287 -31.91 29.25 -64.42
CA GLU A 287 -32.15 29.27 -62.97
C GLU A 287 -31.71 27.94 -62.31
N ARG A 288 -31.84 26.80 -63.01
CA ARG A 288 -31.27 25.52 -62.55
C ARG A 288 -29.74 25.55 -62.50
N LEU A 289 -29.09 25.95 -63.60
CA LEU A 289 -27.62 26.08 -63.66
C LEU A 289 -27.08 27.07 -62.63
N ARG A 290 -27.85 28.12 -62.31
CA ARG A 290 -27.54 29.07 -61.24
C ARG A 290 -27.59 28.43 -59.86
N VAL A 291 -28.61 27.63 -59.55
CA VAL A 291 -28.73 26.90 -58.28
C VAL A 291 -27.62 25.84 -58.15
N GLU A 292 -27.28 25.13 -59.22
CA GLU A 292 -26.17 24.18 -59.25
C GLU A 292 -24.81 24.88 -59.02
N TYR A 293 -24.60 26.05 -59.64
CA TYR A 293 -23.41 26.87 -59.40
C TYR A 293 -23.33 27.38 -57.94
N GLU A 294 -24.46 27.82 -57.36
CA GLU A 294 -24.54 28.31 -55.99
C GLU A 294 -24.32 27.18 -54.96
N GLN A 295 -24.78 25.95 -55.25
CA GLN A 295 -24.47 24.75 -54.48
C GLN A 295 -22.98 24.36 -54.56
N ALA A 296 -22.40 24.35 -55.76
CA ALA A 296 -20.98 24.06 -55.96
C ALA A 296 -20.08 25.10 -55.27
N GLN A 297 -20.49 26.38 -55.27
CA GLN A 297 -19.79 27.44 -54.55
C GLN A 297 -19.83 27.23 -53.03
N ALA A 298 -20.99 26.83 -52.48
CA ALA A 298 -21.13 26.49 -51.07
C ALA A 298 -20.30 25.26 -50.66
N GLU A 299 -20.17 24.25 -51.52
CA GLU A 299 -19.27 23.12 -51.30
C GLU A 299 -17.80 23.54 -51.32
N ILE A 300 -17.39 24.40 -52.26
CA ILE A 300 -16.03 24.98 -52.31
C ILE A 300 -15.70 25.73 -51.01
N ASP A 301 -16.62 26.54 -50.49
CA ASP A 301 -16.39 27.30 -49.25
C ASP A 301 -16.39 26.40 -48.00
N ARG A 302 -17.19 25.31 -48.00
CA ARG A 302 -17.07 24.25 -46.98
C ARG A 302 -15.70 23.57 -47.02
N LEU A 303 -15.26 23.11 -48.19
CA LEU A 303 -13.95 22.45 -48.36
C LEU A 303 -12.78 23.38 -48.01
N ARG A 304 -12.94 24.70 -48.18
CA ARG A 304 -11.99 25.72 -47.69
C ARG A 304 -11.98 25.84 -46.17
N SER A 305 -13.14 25.83 -45.53
CA SER A 305 -13.26 25.80 -44.06
C SER A 305 -12.59 24.56 -43.48
N ASP A 306 -12.89 23.38 -44.04
CA ASP A 306 -12.38 22.10 -43.55
C ASP A 306 -10.85 22.00 -43.75
N ASN A 307 -10.32 22.46 -44.89
CA ASN A 307 -8.86 22.61 -45.08
C ASN A 307 -8.21 23.58 -44.08
N SER A 308 -8.87 24.69 -43.74
CA SER A 308 -8.36 25.64 -42.73
C SER A 308 -8.30 25.00 -41.34
N GLN A 309 -9.31 24.21 -40.97
CA GLN A 309 -9.34 23.43 -39.73
C GLN A 309 -8.21 22.39 -39.72
N PHE A 310 -8.06 21.56 -40.76
CA PHE A 310 -6.96 20.60 -40.86
C PHE A 310 -5.58 21.26 -40.80
N LEU A 311 -5.39 22.44 -41.41
CA LEU A 311 -4.13 23.19 -41.31
C LEU A 311 -3.87 23.72 -39.89
N SER A 312 -4.92 24.07 -39.13
CA SER A 312 -4.78 24.47 -37.73
C SER A 312 -4.45 23.28 -36.81
N GLU A 313 -5.07 22.12 -37.07
CA GLU A 313 -4.80 20.88 -36.35
C GLU A 313 -3.39 20.35 -36.67
N ASN A 314 -2.95 20.39 -37.94
CA ASN A 314 -1.58 20.01 -38.32
C ASN A 314 -0.53 20.89 -37.63
N LYS A 315 -0.82 22.18 -37.39
CA LYS A 315 0.03 23.05 -36.57
C LYS A 315 0.02 22.63 -35.10
N ARG A 316 -1.15 22.34 -34.51
CA ARG A 316 -1.28 21.89 -33.12
C ARG A 316 -0.50 20.59 -32.88
N LEU A 317 -0.69 19.59 -33.74
CA LEU A 317 0.03 18.32 -33.69
C LEU A 317 1.55 18.48 -33.84
N ARG A 318 2.03 19.44 -34.66
CA ARG A 318 3.47 19.76 -34.75
C ARG A 318 4.02 20.37 -33.46
N TYR A 319 3.25 21.20 -32.75
CA TYR A 319 3.65 21.69 -31.43
C TYR A 319 3.67 20.56 -30.40
N GLU A 320 2.63 19.72 -30.33
CA GLU A 320 2.57 18.55 -29.44
C GLU A 320 3.75 17.57 -29.69
N VAL A 321 4.11 17.32 -30.95
CA VAL A 321 5.29 16.50 -31.30
C VAL A 321 6.60 17.18 -30.88
N SER A 322 6.72 18.50 -31.04
CA SER A 322 7.91 19.25 -30.61
C SER A 322 8.06 19.28 -29.08
N GLU A 323 6.96 19.35 -28.34
CA GLU A 323 6.92 19.29 -26.88
C GLU A 323 7.27 17.89 -26.38
N ALA A 324 6.72 16.84 -27.00
CA ALA A 324 7.07 15.45 -26.72
C ALA A 324 8.55 15.14 -27.04
N GLN A 325 9.13 15.78 -28.06
CA GLN A 325 10.55 15.69 -28.37
C GLN A 325 11.41 16.37 -27.28
N ALA A 326 11.07 17.59 -26.87
CA ALA A 326 11.78 18.28 -25.78
C ALA A 326 11.72 17.49 -24.46
N GLY A 327 10.55 16.96 -24.08
CA GLY A 327 10.39 16.08 -22.91
C GLY A 327 11.15 14.76 -23.03
N SER A 328 11.34 14.24 -24.25
CA SER A 328 12.19 13.07 -24.51
C SER A 328 13.68 13.39 -24.35
N GLU A 329 14.13 14.58 -24.76
CA GLU A 329 15.50 15.06 -24.55
C GLU A 329 15.79 15.32 -23.07
N GLU A 330 14.86 15.93 -22.32
CA GLU A 330 14.96 16.10 -20.86
C GLU A 330 15.06 14.72 -20.16
N ASN A 331 14.21 13.76 -20.55
CA ASN A 331 14.29 12.39 -20.03
C ASN A 331 15.62 11.69 -20.37
N ALA A 332 16.22 11.99 -21.53
CA ALA A 332 17.55 11.47 -21.89
C ALA A 332 18.66 12.10 -21.03
N GLN A 333 18.59 13.41 -20.76
CA GLN A 333 19.52 14.12 -19.87
C GLN A 333 19.41 13.62 -18.43
N ALA A 334 18.19 13.45 -17.90
CA ALA A 334 17.94 12.91 -16.57
C ALA A 334 18.45 11.46 -16.42
N ARG A 335 18.34 10.64 -17.47
CA ARG A 335 18.96 9.29 -17.50
C ARG A 335 20.48 9.37 -17.46
N GLY A 336 21.09 10.26 -18.25
CA GLY A 336 22.55 10.48 -18.24
C GLY A 336 23.08 10.94 -16.87
N GLN A 337 22.41 11.87 -16.21
CA GLN A 337 22.72 12.27 -14.82
C GLN A 337 22.55 11.09 -13.85
N GLY A 338 21.48 10.29 -14.01
CA GLY A 338 21.27 9.07 -13.22
C GLY A 338 22.36 8.00 -13.41
N GLU A 339 22.99 7.92 -14.59
CA GLU A 339 24.14 7.05 -14.85
C GLU A 339 25.45 7.62 -14.28
N GLN A 340 25.67 8.93 -14.36
CA GLN A 340 26.79 9.61 -13.70
C GLN A 340 26.77 9.38 -12.18
N LEU A 341 25.63 9.65 -11.52
CA LEU A 341 25.45 9.44 -10.08
C LEU A 341 25.60 7.96 -9.67
N ARG A 342 25.22 7.01 -10.54
CA ARG A 342 25.49 5.57 -10.31
C ARG A 342 26.97 5.26 -10.37
N ASN A 343 27.70 5.80 -11.34
CA ASN A 343 29.13 5.60 -11.48
C ASN A 343 29.91 6.19 -10.30
N GLU A 344 29.55 7.41 -9.86
CA GLU A 344 30.08 8.02 -8.64
C GLU A 344 29.78 7.17 -7.39
N ASN A 345 28.55 6.68 -7.23
CA ASN A 345 28.20 5.82 -6.09
C ASN A 345 28.96 4.48 -6.11
N ASN A 346 29.22 3.93 -7.29
CA ASN A 346 30.06 2.73 -7.45
C ASN A 346 31.53 3.02 -7.12
N GLN A 347 32.06 4.19 -7.50
CA GLN A 347 33.43 4.60 -7.20
C GLN A 347 33.64 4.86 -5.69
N LEU A 348 32.68 5.52 -5.03
CA LEU A 348 32.68 5.72 -3.58
C LEU A 348 32.60 4.40 -2.81
N ARG A 349 31.83 3.41 -3.31
CA ARG A 349 31.82 2.05 -2.75
C ARG A 349 33.18 1.38 -2.89
N ALA A 350 33.79 1.41 -4.09
CA ALA A 350 35.11 0.84 -4.31
C ALA A 350 36.19 1.48 -3.42
N GLN A 351 36.12 2.79 -3.18
CA GLN A 351 36.98 3.48 -2.20
C GLN A 351 36.70 3.03 -0.76
N THR A 352 35.43 2.85 -0.39
CA THR A 352 35.04 2.36 0.95
C THR A 352 35.52 0.92 1.17
N ASP A 353 35.35 0.05 0.18
CA ASP A 353 35.80 -1.34 0.22
C ASP A 353 37.34 -1.45 0.24
N ALA A 354 38.06 -0.53 -0.40
CA ALA A 354 39.53 -0.43 -0.33
C ALA A 354 40.00 0.02 1.07
N LEU A 355 39.41 1.09 1.63
CA LEU A 355 39.72 1.57 2.98
C LEU A 355 39.36 0.52 4.06
N ALA A 356 38.32 -0.28 3.84
CA ALA A 356 37.99 -1.41 4.71
C ALA A 356 39.07 -2.51 4.66
N GLN A 357 39.59 -2.83 3.47
CA GLN A 357 40.71 -3.78 3.31
C GLN A 357 42.00 -3.27 3.95
N GLU A 358 42.32 -1.97 3.82
CA GLU A 358 43.44 -1.34 4.53
C GLU A 358 43.27 -1.41 6.04
N LEU A 359 42.06 -1.12 6.56
CA LEU A 359 41.77 -1.20 8.00
C LEU A 359 41.90 -2.64 8.54
N ASP A 360 41.42 -3.64 7.80
CA ASP A 360 41.55 -5.04 8.20
C ASP A 360 42.99 -5.57 8.03
N ALA A 361 43.79 -5.01 7.13
CA ALA A 361 45.24 -5.26 7.07
C ALA A 361 45.96 -4.66 8.29
N TRP A 362 45.67 -3.41 8.65
CA TRP A 362 46.19 -2.77 9.88
C TRP A 362 45.81 -3.54 11.15
N ARG A 363 44.58 -4.07 11.23
CA ARG A 363 44.14 -4.94 12.34
C ARG A 363 44.88 -6.27 12.39
N GLN A 364 45.21 -6.86 11.23
CA GLN A 364 46.04 -8.06 11.18
C GLN A 364 47.48 -7.78 11.60
N GLU A 365 48.07 -6.66 11.18
CA GLU A 365 49.38 -6.23 11.66
C GLU A 365 49.40 -5.97 13.17
N ASP A 366 48.43 -5.24 13.71
CA ASP A 366 48.34 -4.96 15.14
C ASP A 366 48.17 -6.25 15.96
N SER A 367 47.31 -7.16 15.49
CA SER A 367 47.16 -8.50 16.10
C SER A 367 48.48 -9.29 16.10
N GLN A 368 49.27 -9.23 15.02
CA GLN A 368 50.59 -9.86 14.95
C GLN A 368 51.60 -9.18 15.89
N ARG A 369 51.58 -7.85 16.00
CA ARG A 369 52.44 -7.08 16.92
C ARG A 369 52.12 -7.43 18.38
N LEU A 370 50.84 -7.46 18.76
CA LEU A 370 50.37 -7.88 20.09
C LEU A 370 50.71 -9.34 20.41
N GLN A 371 50.63 -10.26 19.44
CA GLN A 371 51.09 -11.65 19.60
C GLN A 371 52.60 -11.74 19.82
N SER A 372 53.40 -10.91 19.12
CA SER A 372 54.85 -10.88 19.30
C SER A 372 55.26 -10.31 20.66
N ILE A 373 54.57 -9.26 21.13
CA ILE A 373 54.74 -8.66 22.46
C ILE A 373 54.38 -9.68 23.54
N SER A 374 53.25 -10.37 23.44
CA SER A 374 52.88 -11.39 24.42
C SER A 374 53.86 -12.57 24.44
N SER A 375 54.46 -12.90 23.29
CA SER A 375 55.56 -13.89 23.23
C SER A 375 56.86 -13.41 23.90
N THR A 376 57.18 -12.11 23.86
CA THR A 376 58.35 -11.58 24.58
C THR A 376 58.07 -11.41 26.08
N GLU A 377 56.86 -10.99 26.48
CA GLU A 377 56.40 -10.99 27.87
C GLU A 377 56.54 -12.39 28.49
N GLN A 378 56.00 -13.44 27.86
CA GLN A 378 56.06 -14.80 28.38
C GLN A 378 57.51 -15.33 28.52
N LYS A 379 58.40 -14.95 27.61
CA LYS A 379 59.83 -15.29 27.69
C LYS A 379 60.52 -14.55 28.85
N LEU A 380 60.24 -13.26 29.03
CA LEU A 380 60.78 -12.47 30.13
C LEU A 380 60.21 -12.90 31.49
N GLU A 381 58.93 -13.29 31.57
CA GLU A 381 58.36 -13.87 32.78
C GLU A 381 59.08 -15.17 33.15
N THR A 382 59.33 -16.04 32.17
CA THR A 382 60.06 -17.30 32.38
C THR A 382 61.50 -17.05 32.84
N LEU A 383 62.19 -16.08 32.22
CA LEU A 383 63.55 -15.68 32.61
C LEU A 383 63.58 -15.08 34.03
N ASN A 384 62.63 -14.22 34.37
CA ASN A 384 62.56 -13.57 35.67
C ASN A 384 62.19 -14.55 36.80
N ARG A 385 61.38 -15.58 36.52
CA ARG A 385 61.16 -16.71 37.45
C ARG A 385 62.47 -17.47 37.71
N SER A 386 63.26 -17.76 36.67
CA SER A 386 64.57 -18.40 36.80
C SER A 386 65.54 -17.53 37.63
N LEU A 387 65.59 -16.22 37.37
CA LEU A 387 66.42 -15.28 38.13
C LEU A 387 66.00 -15.21 39.62
N ARG A 388 64.69 -15.22 39.91
CA ARG A 388 64.18 -15.33 41.30
C ARG A 388 64.72 -16.58 41.98
N ASP A 389 64.65 -17.74 41.31
CA ASP A 389 65.13 -18.99 41.88
C ASP A 389 66.65 -18.99 42.11
N VAL A 390 67.43 -18.22 41.34
CA VAL A 390 68.87 -18.01 41.57
C VAL A 390 69.09 -17.08 42.79
N ILE A 391 68.39 -15.96 42.89
CA ILE A 391 68.48 -15.01 44.01
C ILE A 391 68.14 -15.69 45.35
N VAL A 392 67.09 -16.52 45.36
CA VAL A 392 66.67 -17.31 46.54
C VAL A 392 67.70 -18.38 46.89
N LYS A 393 68.32 -19.04 45.90
CA LYS A 393 69.38 -20.05 46.15
C LYS A 393 70.69 -19.45 46.64
N LEU A 394 71.04 -18.25 46.18
CA LEU A 394 72.30 -17.60 46.54
C LEU A 394 72.31 -17.15 48.00
N ASN A 395 71.22 -16.53 48.48
CA ASN A 395 71.09 -16.13 49.89
C ASN A 395 69.70 -16.49 50.46
N PRO A 396 69.45 -17.77 50.83
CA PRO A 396 68.13 -18.22 51.26
C PRO A 396 67.60 -17.53 52.52
N ALA A 397 68.49 -17.09 53.42
CA ALA A 397 68.12 -16.45 54.69
C ALA A 397 67.62 -15.01 54.51
N LYS A 398 68.19 -14.27 53.54
CA LYS A 398 67.80 -12.89 53.19
C LYS A 398 66.65 -12.85 52.17
N ASN A 399 66.66 -13.77 51.19
CA ASN A 399 65.88 -13.65 49.96
C ASN A 399 64.69 -14.62 49.85
N GLY A 400 64.34 -15.39 50.89
CA GLY A 400 63.21 -16.34 50.84
C GLY A 400 61.89 -15.72 50.32
N ASP A 401 61.58 -14.53 50.83
CA ASP A 401 60.40 -13.73 50.46
C ASP A 401 60.63 -12.80 49.24
N TYR A 402 61.68 -13.00 48.45
CA TYR A 402 61.94 -12.14 47.28
C TYR A 402 60.73 -12.10 46.35
N GLN A 403 60.35 -10.90 45.93
CA GLN A 403 59.08 -10.64 45.23
C GLN A 403 58.91 -11.55 44.01
N ALA A 404 57.71 -12.06 43.77
CA ALA A 404 57.39 -12.74 42.51
C ALA A 404 57.57 -11.77 41.32
N PRO A 405 57.98 -12.26 40.13
CA PRO A 405 58.01 -11.42 38.94
C PRO A 405 56.60 -10.93 38.57
N PRO A 406 56.47 -9.78 37.89
CA PRO A 406 55.17 -9.35 37.37
C PRO A 406 54.60 -10.38 36.39
N SER A 407 53.28 -10.49 36.36
CA SER A 407 52.53 -11.40 35.48
C SER A 407 51.38 -10.64 34.82
N GLY A 408 51.25 -10.71 33.49
CA GLY A 408 50.19 -10.04 32.73
C GLY A 408 48.75 -10.48 33.09
N ALA A 409 48.59 -11.51 33.92
CA ALA A 409 47.29 -11.96 34.42
C ALA A 409 46.56 -10.96 35.33
N SER A 410 47.29 -10.05 36.01
CA SER A 410 46.71 -9.11 36.97
C SER A 410 46.08 -7.86 36.34
N ALA A 411 46.37 -7.58 35.06
CA ALA A 411 45.95 -6.35 34.36
C ALA A 411 44.83 -6.61 33.33
N ARG A 412 43.85 -7.47 33.64
CA ARG A 412 42.78 -7.86 32.69
C ARG A 412 41.79 -6.75 32.29
N SER A 413 41.91 -5.54 32.84
CA SER A 413 40.88 -4.49 32.72
C SER A 413 41.06 -3.54 31.53
N GLU A 414 42.28 -3.30 31.03
CA GLU A 414 42.58 -2.16 30.13
C GLU A 414 43.43 -2.57 28.91
N ARG A 415 42.79 -3.28 27.98
CA ARG A 415 43.46 -4.23 27.06
C ARG A 415 44.03 -3.64 25.75
N SER A 416 44.47 -2.37 25.73
CA SER A 416 44.85 -1.70 24.46
C SER A 416 46.17 -0.91 24.46
N LEU A 417 46.78 -0.60 25.61
CA LEU A 417 47.98 0.28 25.68
C LEU A 417 49.10 -0.21 26.61
N GLN A 418 48.85 -1.22 27.45
CA GLN A 418 49.73 -1.56 28.58
C GLN A 418 50.90 -2.49 28.26
N GLY A 419 51.00 -3.02 27.02
CA GLY A 419 52.05 -3.95 26.60
C GLY A 419 53.49 -3.42 26.67
N SER A 420 53.69 -2.08 26.72
CA SER A 420 54.99 -1.51 27.11
C SER A 420 55.19 -1.64 28.61
N SER A 421 54.25 -1.12 29.42
CA SER A 421 54.40 -1.07 30.88
C SER A 421 54.60 -2.42 31.56
N THR A 422 54.07 -3.50 30.98
CA THR A 422 54.35 -4.89 31.40
C THR A 422 55.79 -5.30 31.07
N LEU A 423 56.26 -5.10 29.83
CA LEU A 423 57.65 -5.33 29.43
C LEU A 423 58.64 -4.48 30.25
N ASP A 424 58.34 -3.20 30.44
CA ASP A 424 59.14 -2.26 31.26
C ASP A 424 59.22 -2.75 32.72
N GLY A 425 58.11 -3.24 33.28
CA GLY A 425 58.08 -3.92 34.58
C GLY A 425 58.89 -5.22 34.64
N HIS A 426 58.89 -6.01 33.55
CA HIS A 426 59.75 -7.19 33.44
C HIS A 426 61.24 -6.83 33.39
N PHE A 427 61.62 -5.78 32.65
CA PHE A 427 63.01 -5.31 32.60
C PHE A 427 63.47 -4.69 33.93
N ALA A 428 62.65 -3.86 34.57
CA ALA A 428 62.96 -3.30 35.88
C ALA A 428 63.12 -4.38 36.97
N TYR A 429 62.31 -5.46 36.90
CA TYR A 429 62.49 -6.63 37.77
C TYR A 429 63.80 -7.37 37.48
N LEU A 430 64.15 -7.57 36.20
CA LEU A 430 65.40 -8.21 35.77
C LEU A 430 66.62 -7.40 36.28
N GLU A 431 66.63 -6.08 36.07
CA GLU A 431 67.67 -5.18 36.57
C GLU A 431 67.83 -5.25 38.10
N ARG A 432 66.73 -5.12 38.85
CA ARG A 432 66.77 -5.20 40.32
C ARG A 432 67.27 -6.57 40.78
N GLY A 433 66.83 -7.63 40.11
CA GLY A 433 67.27 -9.00 40.38
C GLY A 433 68.77 -9.18 40.16
N LEU A 434 69.31 -8.70 39.05
CA LEU A 434 70.74 -8.76 38.74
C LEU A 434 71.58 -7.94 39.73
N ARG A 435 71.14 -6.74 40.14
CA ARG A 435 71.78 -5.99 41.23
C ARG A 435 71.80 -6.78 42.53
N THR A 436 70.69 -7.41 42.94
CA THR A 436 70.67 -8.25 44.15
C THR A 436 71.54 -9.49 44.05
N VAL A 437 71.70 -10.12 42.87
CA VAL A 437 72.67 -11.21 42.67
C VAL A 437 74.11 -10.70 42.87
N GLN A 438 74.43 -9.53 42.33
CA GLN A 438 75.76 -8.91 42.51
C GLN A 438 76.00 -8.56 43.99
N GLU A 439 75.05 -7.88 44.66
CA GLU A 439 75.14 -7.52 46.08
C GLU A 439 75.32 -8.74 46.99
N ASP A 440 74.58 -9.84 46.75
CA ASP A 440 74.70 -11.06 47.55
C ASP A 440 75.97 -11.86 47.21
N GLN A 441 76.49 -11.78 45.98
CA GLN A 441 77.79 -12.35 45.62
C GLN A 441 78.94 -11.57 46.26
N GLU A 442 78.91 -10.24 46.20
CA GLU A 442 79.87 -9.35 46.86
C GLU A 442 79.83 -9.57 48.38
N PHE A 443 78.63 -9.64 48.98
CA PHE A 443 78.45 -9.96 50.40
C PHE A 443 79.04 -11.32 50.79
N GLN A 444 78.83 -12.38 49.99
CA GLN A 444 79.46 -13.68 50.26
C GLN A 444 80.98 -13.63 50.16
N THR A 445 81.54 -12.89 49.18
CA THR A 445 82.99 -12.73 49.10
C THR A 445 83.54 -11.95 50.30
N SER A 446 82.90 -10.85 50.70
CA SER A 446 83.27 -10.06 51.87
C SER A 446 83.16 -10.86 53.17
N GLN A 447 82.07 -11.62 53.37
CA GLN A 447 81.93 -12.49 54.55
C GLN A 447 83.04 -13.55 54.59
N SER A 448 83.33 -14.20 53.46
CA SER A 448 84.42 -15.20 53.40
C SER A 448 85.81 -14.58 53.66
N LEU A 449 85.96 -13.28 53.37
CA LEU A 449 87.19 -12.53 53.60
C LEU A 449 87.29 -12.03 55.05
N GLU A 450 86.19 -11.56 55.67
CA GLU A 450 86.13 -11.25 57.10
C GLU A 450 86.30 -12.52 57.98
N GLU A 451 85.77 -13.67 57.56
CA GLU A 451 86.01 -14.96 58.24
C GLU A 451 87.50 -15.37 58.12
N ALA A 452 88.14 -15.12 56.98
CA ALA A 452 89.58 -15.34 56.80
C ALA A 452 90.45 -14.33 57.58
N GLU A 453 90.10 -13.04 57.59
CA GLU A 453 90.82 -11.99 58.31
C GLU A 453 90.65 -12.12 59.83
N SER A 454 89.48 -12.51 60.33
CA SER A 454 89.28 -12.79 61.76
C SER A 454 89.98 -14.07 62.20
N ALA A 455 90.07 -15.10 61.34
CA ALA A 455 90.94 -16.25 61.57
C ALA A 455 92.44 -15.86 61.60
N ALA A 456 92.88 -14.99 60.69
CA ALA A 456 94.25 -14.47 60.67
C ALA A 456 94.56 -13.59 61.89
N ALA A 457 93.64 -12.71 62.30
CA ALA A 457 93.78 -11.84 63.47
C ALA A 457 93.78 -12.64 64.78
N THR A 458 92.94 -13.67 64.91
CA THR A 458 92.97 -14.55 66.08
C THR A 458 94.24 -15.40 66.14
N ALA A 459 94.76 -15.86 64.99
CA ALA A 459 96.08 -16.49 64.91
C ALA A 459 97.22 -15.52 65.30
N SER A 460 97.20 -14.28 64.80
CA SER A 460 98.18 -13.24 65.15
C SER A 460 98.16 -12.89 66.65
N ILE A 461 96.97 -12.73 67.24
CA ILE A 461 96.82 -12.48 68.68
C ILE A 461 97.28 -13.69 69.51
N ALA A 462 97.09 -14.93 69.03
CA ALA A 462 97.60 -16.13 69.69
C ALA A 462 99.14 -16.18 69.62
N LEU A 463 99.73 -15.80 68.49
CA LEU A 463 101.19 -15.78 68.26
C LEU A 463 101.87 -14.70 69.11
N ALA A 464 101.35 -13.46 69.12
CA ALA A 464 101.84 -12.38 69.99
C ALA A 464 101.72 -12.72 71.50
N ARG A 465 100.69 -13.48 71.89
CA ARG A 465 100.58 -14.02 73.27
C ARG A 465 101.58 -15.14 73.55
N ALA A 466 102.04 -15.88 72.54
CA ALA A 466 103.13 -16.85 72.68
C ALA A 466 104.47 -16.12 72.83
N GLU A 467 104.78 -15.15 71.97
CA GLU A 467 105.98 -14.29 72.05
C GLU A 467 106.12 -13.63 73.43
N ILE A 468 105.09 -12.91 73.88
CA ILE A 468 105.08 -12.27 75.21
C ILE A 468 105.25 -13.30 76.34
N ARG A 469 104.74 -14.53 76.17
CA ARG A 469 104.91 -15.59 77.17
C ARG A 469 106.32 -16.18 77.16
N VAL A 470 106.94 -16.34 75.98
CA VAL A 470 108.33 -16.81 75.84
C VAL A 470 109.29 -15.75 76.40
N ASP A 471 109.10 -14.48 76.07
CA ASP A 471 109.86 -13.37 76.67
C ASP A 471 109.69 -13.28 78.19
N ASN A 472 108.47 -13.41 78.71
CA ASN A 472 108.26 -13.43 80.17
C ASN A 472 108.93 -14.64 80.84
N LEU A 473 108.91 -15.82 80.20
CA LEU A 473 109.64 -16.99 80.69
C LEU A 473 111.16 -16.75 80.64
N ASN A 474 111.69 -16.19 79.56
CA ASN A 474 113.11 -15.88 79.40
C ASN A 474 113.59 -14.80 80.38
N SER A 475 112.77 -13.79 80.65
CA SER A 475 113.05 -12.76 81.64
C SER A 475 112.98 -13.32 83.08
N GLN A 476 112.02 -14.21 83.37
CA GLN A 476 111.97 -14.93 84.65
C GLN A 476 113.17 -15.87 84.85
N LEU A 477 113.54 -16.60 83.80
CA LEU A 477 114.74 -17.45 83.78
C LEU A 477 116.00 -16.60 83.98
N ARG A 478 116.11 -15.46 83.29
CA ARG A 478 117.23 -14.51 83.46
C ARG A 478 117.33 -13.92 84.85
N ASP A 479 116.25 -13.41 85.42
CA ASP A 479 116.33 -12.71 86.71
C ASP A 479 116.66 -13.69 87.85
N LEU A 480 116.15 -14.93 87.74
CA LEU A 480 116.51 -16.06 88.59
C LEU A 480 117.87 -16.70 88.17
N MET A 481 118.49 -16.22 87.08
CA MET A 481 119.90 -16.49 86.75
C MET A 481 120.86 -15.39 87.22
N LEU A 482 120.41 -14.15 87.34
CA LEU A 482 121.21 -13.05 87.88
C LEU A 482 121.34 -13.08 89.40
N SER A 483 120.43 -13.79 90.10
CA SER A 483 120.58 -14.17 91.51
C SER A 483 121.59 -15.31 91.74
N VAL A 484 122.20 -15.83 90.66
CA VAL A 484 122.94 -17.10 90.60
C VAL A 484 124.35 -16.91 90.02
N ASP A 485 124.44 -16.23 88.87
CA ASP A 485 125.64 -15.64 88.29
C ASP A 485 125.33 -14.17 87.96
N SER A 486 125.96 -13.25 88.69
CA SER A 486 125.77 -11.81 88.54
C SER A 486 126.17 -11.24 87.15
N ASN A 487 126.76 -12.06 86.27
CA ASN A 487 127.23 -11.65 84.95
C ASN A 487 126.56 -12.41 83.79
N TYR A 488 125.41 -13.06 84.05
CA TYR A 488 124.64 -13.80 83.05
C TYR A 488 124.08 -12.88 81.92
N PRO A 489 124.13 -13.28 80.64
CA PRO A 489 123.72 -12.43 79.51
C PRO A 489 122.22 -12.08 79.49
N THR A 490 121.87 -10.95 78.90
CA THR A 490 120.48 -10.52 78.62
C THR A 490 119.80 -11.39 77.56
N PRO A 491 118.46 -11.45 77.52
CA PRO A 491 117.73 -12.18 76.49
C PRO A 491 117.78 -11.40 75.17
N PRO A 492 117.55 -12.05 74.01
CA PRO A 492 117.28 -11.36 72.75
C PRO A 492 116.02 -10.48 72.85
N ASP A 493 116.07 -9.26 72.32
CA ASP A 493 114.95 -8.32 72.34
C ASP A 493 113.83 -8.79 71.39
N VAL A 494 112.64 -9.01 71.94
CA VAL A 494 111.42 -9.46 71.24
C VAL A 494 111.10 -8.65 69.97
N THR A 495 111.55 -7.40 69.89
CA THR A 495 111.31 -6.52 68.74
C THR A 495 112.28 -6.71 67.58
N ASN A 496 113.39 -7.43 67.76
CA ASN A 496 114.50 -7.54 66.80
C ASN A 496 115.17 -8.93 66.73
N SER A 497 114.60 -9.97 67.35
CA SER A 497 115.08 -11.36 67.29
C SER A 497 113.99 -12.32 66.82
N GLU A 498 114.35 -13.44 66.21
CA GLU A 498 113.37 -14.46 65.82
C GLU A 498 112.96 -15.32 67.03
N LEU A 499 111.77 -15.94 66.99
CA LEU A 499 111.26 -16.77 68.09
C LEU A 499 112.22 -17.91 68.46
N ASP A 500 112.97 -18.44 67.50
CA ASP A 500 113.97 -19.48 67.73
C ASP A 500 115.16 -18.97 68.54
N ASP A 501 115.64 -17.73 68.36
CA ASP A 501 116.68 -17.13 69.23
C ASP A 501 116.21 -17.05 70.69
N GLN A 502 114.91 -16.81 70.90
CA GLN A 502 114.32 -16.76 72.23
C GLN A 502 114.24 -18.16 72.87
N PHE A 503 113.89 -19.20 72.12
CA PHE A 503 113.93 -20.57 72.63
C PHE A 503 115.38 -21.04 72.92
N ASP A 504 116.34 -20.66 72.08
CA ASP A 504 117.76 -20.97 72.29
C ASP A 504 118.33 -20.27 73.55
N TYR A 505 117.78 -19.11 73.94
CA TYR A 505 118.05 -18.49 75.24
C TYR A 505 117.37 -19.21 76.40
N ALA A 506 116.13 -19.69 76.22
CA ALA A 506 115.37 -20.42 77.24
C ALA A 506 116.10 -21.68 77.70
N ASP A 507 116.56 -22.52 76.77
CA ASP A 507 117.25 -23.77 77.10
C ASP A 507 118.59 -23.54 77.81
N ARG A 508 119.35 -22.52 77.38
CA ARG A 508 120.65 -22.15 77.99
C ARG A 508 120.50 -21.54 79.39
N SER A 509 119.36 -20.93 79.69
CA SER A 509 119.07 -20.35 81.01
C SER A 509 118.44 -21.37 81.95
N LEU A 510 117.52 -22.23 81.48
CA LEU A 510 117.00 -23.38 82.24
C LEU A 510 118.11 -24.29 82.78
N GLN A 511 119.08 -24.66 81.94
CA GLN A 511 120.20 -25.55 82.32
C GLN A 511 121.05 -25.01 83.46
N ALA A 512 121.16 -23.69 83.62
CA ALA A 512 121.89 -23.08 84.71
C ALA A 512 120.98 -22.72 85.90
N LEU A 513 119.68 -22.44 85.67
CA LEU A 513 118.66 -22.17 86.70
C LEU A 513 118.56 -23.30 87.73
N GLU A 514 118.56 -24.54 87.23
CA GLU A 514 118.51 -25.78 88.01
C GLU A 514 119.64 -25.85 89.05
N THR A 515 120.79 -25.21 88.79
CA THR A 515 121.95 -25.26 89.69
C THR A 515 121.75 -24.48 90.99
N GLN A 516 120.92 -23.43 91.02
CA GLN A 516 120.85 -22.50 92.17
C GLN A 516 119.46 -21.94 92.54
N LEU A 517 118.36 -22.44 91.96
CA LEU A 517 117.04 -22.36 92.63
C LEU A 517 117.12 -22.92 94.08
N SER A 518 118.09 -23.82 94.32
CA SER A 518 118.62 -24.32 95.59
C SER A 518 119.02 -23.28 96.68
N ARG A 519 118.80 -21.96 96.53
CA ARG A 519 119.58 -20.96 97.30
C ARG A 519 118.88 -19.71 97.92
N VAL A 520 117.71 -19.22 97.47
CA VAL A 520 117.29 -17.80 97.74
C VAL A 520 115.83 -17.58 98.23
N ASP A 521 115.42 -18.18 99.35
CA ASP A 521 113.99 -18.27 99.76
C ASP A 521 113.49 -17.21 100.81
N GLN A 522 113.89 -15.91 100.76
CA GLN A 522 113.81 -15.00 101.96
C GLN A 522 113.53 -13.43 101.77
N LEU A 523 112.28 -12.94 102.03
CA LEU A 523 111.79 -11.66 102.72
C LEU A 523 111.53 -10.23 102.02
N THR A 524 110.47 -9.41 102.42
CA THR A 524 109.93 -8.10 101.81
C THR A 524 108.91 -7.12 102.60
N ALA A 525 108.58 -5.83 102.14
CA ALA A 525 107.25 -5.00 102.15
C ALA A 525 106.81 -3.67 103.00
N ASN A 526 105.78 -2.85 102.53
CA ASN A 526 104.76 -1.79 103.12
C ASN A 526 105.06 -0.22 103.37
N SER A 527 104.20 0.87 103.64
CA SER A 527 102.76 1.46 103.56
C SER A 527 102.64 2.97 104.19
N GLU A 528 101.68 3.98 104.30
CA GLU A 528 100.28 4.53 103.87
C GLU A 528 99.95 6.06 104.36
N THR A 529 98.72 6.71 104.18
CA THR A 529 98.00 7.92 104.85
C THR A 529 97.82 9.39 104.18
N ARG A 530 96.96 10.46 104.50
CA ARG A 530 95.50 10.82 104.96
C ARG A 530 95.05 12.38 104.81
N LYS A 531 93.91 12.98 105.39
CA LYS A 531 93.14 14.27 104.98
C LYS A 531 92.25 15.13 106.05
N ARG A 532 91.89 16.47 105.90
CA ARG A 532 90.83 17.32 106.70
C ARG A 532 90.37 18.79 106.19
N GLU A 533 89.12 19.33 106.45
CA GLU A 533 88.64 20.78 106.71
C GLU A 533 87.18 20.84 107.31
N GLY A 534 86.49 22.01 107.39
CA GLY A 534 85.36 22.28 108.32
C GLY A 534 84.32 23.38 107.93
N ASP A 535 84.11 24.39 108.79
CA ASP A 535 82.76 24.87 109.18
C ASP A 535 82.47 26.40 109.04
N GLN A 536 81.25 26.81 108.61
CA GLN A 536 80.76 28.21 108.48
C GLN A 536 79.21 28.43 108.59
N SER A 537 78.40 27.40 108.88
CA SER A 537 76.99 27.33 108.44
C SER A 537 75.92 28.06 109.29
N GLU A 538 76.20 28.40 110.55
CA GLU A 538 75.14 28.71 111.52
C GLU A 538 74.48 30.11 111.37
N ALA A 539 75.28 31.13 111.01
CA ALA A 539 74.83 32.54 111.03
C ALA A 539 73.70 32.88 110.04
N VAL A 540 73.56 32.10 108.95
CA VAL A 540 72.60 32.38 107.87
C VAL A 540 71.14 32.08 108.28
N LEU A 541 70.93 31.16 109.24
CA LEU A 541 69.61 30.63 109.54
C LEU A 541 68.70 31.62 110.29
N MET A 542 69.26 32.49 111.14
CA MET A 542 68.47 33.47 111.90
C MET A 542 67.78 34.52 111.02
N GLY A 543 68.49 35.05 110.01
CA GLY A 543 67.97 36.14 109.16
C GLY A 543 66.77 35.75 108.30
N LEU A 544 66.59 34.46 108.01
CA LEU A 544 65.47 33.95 107.22
C LEU A 544 64.14 33.86 108.01
N TRP A 545 64.20 33.78 109.34
CA TRP A 545 62.99 33.67 110.19
C TRP A 545 62.21 34.99 110.28
N ASP A 546 62.91 36.11 110.45
CA ASP A 546 62.32 37.44 110.65
C ASP A 546 61.56 37.93 109.40
N ILE A 547 62.09 37.61 108.22
CA ILE A 547 61.45 37.85 106.91
C ILE A 547 60.14 37.05 106.78
N ILE A 548 60.09 35.82 107.29
CA ILE A 548 58.88 34.98 107.25
C ILE A 548 57.82 35.52 108.22
N GLN A 549 58.21 35.87 109.45
CA GLN A 549 57.32 36.44 110.49
C GLN A 549 56.62 37.71 110.00
N SER A 550 57.40 38.68 109.52
CA SER A 550 56.88 39.97 109.02
C SER A 550 55.94 39.78 107.81
N GLY A 551 56.27 38.87 106.88
CA GLY A 551 55.41 38.56 105.73
C GLY A 551 54.03 38.00 106.10
N PHE A 552 53.91 37.19 107.15
CA PHE A 552 52.62 36.64 107.60
C PHE A 552 51.71 37.72 108.22
N ALA A 553 52.26 38.62 109.04
CA ALA A 553 51.49 39.72 109.64
C ALA A 553 50.88 40.64 108.56
N ASP A 554 51.66 40.93 107.51
CA ASP A 554 51.27 41.76 106.37
C ASP A 554 50.17 41.11 105.50
N ILE A 555 50.09 39.77 105.49
CA ILE A 555 49.03 39.00 104.81
C ILE A 555 47.73 39.01 105.63
N GLN A 556 47.79 38.82 106.95
CA GLN A 556 46.60 38.85 107.80
C GLN A 556 45.96 40.25 107.81
N GLN A 557 46.74 41.32 107.93
CA GLN A 557 46.19 42.69 107.82
C GLN A 557 45.45 42.92 106.49
N ARG A 558 45.90 42.33 105.37
CA ARG A 558 45.19 42.41 104.08
C ARG A 558 43.92 41.56 104.04
N LYS A 559 43.88 40.40 104.70
CA LYS A 559 42.63 39.62 104.89
C LYS A 559 41.61 40.43 105.69
N ASP A 560 42.01 40.94 106.85
CA ASP A 560 41.13 41.75 107.72
C ASP A 560 40.64 43.02 107.04
N GLN A 561 41.49 43.71 106.26
CA GLN A 561 41.08 44.87 105.46
C GLN A 561 40.03 44.50 104.40
N ARG A 562 40.18 43.39 103.66
CA ARG A 562 39.14 42.95 102.70
C ARG A 562 37.84 42.58 103.40
N ARG A 563 37.92 41.81 104.48
CA ARG A 563 36.76 41.40 105.28
C ARG A 563 36.01 42.61 105.84
N LYS A 564 36.74 43.61 106.33
CA LYS A 564 36.17 44.88 106.82
C LYS A 564 35.55 45.71 105.69
N MET A 565 36.21 45.85 104.55
CA MET A 565 35.66 46.55 103.37
C MET A 565 34.37 45.87 102.84
N ARG A 566 34.29 44.53 102.87
CA ARG A 566 33.07 43.78 102.52
C ARG A 566 31.94 43.99 103.53
N ALA A 567 32.26 43.96 104.83
CA ALA A 567 31.29 44.24 105.90
C ALA A 567 30.77 45.69 105.85
N GLU A 568 31.63 46.67 105.55
CA GLU A 568 31.24 48.08 105.34
C GLU A 568 30.41 48.29 104.06
N GLN A 569 30.44 47.34 103.11
CA GLN A 569 29.57 47.29 101.93
C GLN A 569 28.30 46.44 102.13
N GLY A 570 28.08 45.85 103.32
CA GLY A 570 26.89 45.04 103.62
C GLY A 570 26.81 43.69 102.90
N LEU A 571 27.93 43.19 102.36
CA LEU A 571 28.01 41.85 101.76
C LEU A 571 28.50 40.84 102.81
N GLU A 572 28.03 39.60 102.72
CA GLU A 572 28.53 38.53 103.60
C GLU A 572 30.02 38.24 103.34
N PRO A 573 30.77 37.81 104.38
CA PRO A 573 32.16 37.40 104.22
C PRO A 573 32.31 36.20 103.28
N ASP A 574 33.13 36.38 102.25
CA ASP A 574 33.54 35.37 101.27
C ASP A 574 34.32 34.22 101.95
N GLU A 575 34.14 32.98 101.51
CA GLU A 575 34.68 31.79 102.20
C GLU A 575 36.21 31.85 102.36
N ASP A 576 36.93 32.41 101.38
CA ASP A 576 38.37 32.63 101.43
C ASP A 576 38.81 33.67 102.49
N ASP A 577 37.98 34.65 102.83
CA ASP A 577 38.23 35.63 103.92
C ASP A 577 37.76 35.09 105.30
N VAL A 578 36.92 34.04 105.33
CA VAL A 578 36.54 33.32 106.56
C VAL A 578 37.48 32.14 106.85
N SER A 579 38.27 31.69 105.87
CA SER A 579 39.25 30.61 106.03
C SER A 579 40.26 30.89 107.15
N GLY A 580 40.00 30.28 108.31
CA GLY A 580 40.90 30.24 109.45
C GLY A 580 42.12 29.40 109.11
N ASP A 581 43.27 30.05 108.99
CA ASP A 581 44.57 29.36 108.91
C ASP A 581 45.03 29.05 110.34
N GLU A 582 44.30 28.16 111.01
CA GLU A 582 44.35 27.94 112.47
C GLU A 582 45.66 27.32 113.01
N GLY A 583 46.72 27.28 112.19
CA GLY A 583 47.99 26.62 112.49
C GLY A 583 49.16 27.53 112.90
N MET A 584 49.00 28.86 112.91
CA MET A 584 50.15 29.77 112.98
C MET A 584 49.98 30.96 113.95
N ASP A 585 50.73 30.95 115.05
CA ASP A 585 50.91 32.14 115.90
C ASP A 585 51.89 33.14 115.24
N VAL A 586 51.57 34.42 115.41
CA VAL A 586 52.35 35.59 114.96
C VAL A 586 53.36 36.03 116.02
N ASN A 587 53.28 35.49 117.24
CA ASN A 587 54.14 35.86 118.39
C ASN A 587 55.20 34.79 118.76
N GLU A 588 55.39 33.79 117.90
CA GLU A 588 56.28 32.65 118.17
C GLU A 588 57.78 33.06 118.13
N PRO A 589 58.59 32.74 119.17
CA PRO A 589 60.02 33.07 119.21
C PRO A 589 60.87 32.17 118.30
N TYR A 590 62.05 32.65 117.87
CA TYR A 590 62.94 31.89 117.00
C TYR A 590 63.42 30.57 117.63
N SER A 591 63.23 29.48 116.90
CA SER A 591 64.00 28.25 117.07
C SER A 591 64.24 27.58 115.72
N LEU A 592 65.32 26.80 115.62
CA LEU A 592 65.68 26.06 114.41
C LEU A 592 64.59 25.04 114.02
N SER A 593 63.87 24.49 115.02
CA SER A 593 62.70 23.63 114.80
C SER A 593 61.52 24.41 114.22
N ALA A 594 61.12 25.50 114.85
CA ALA A 594 59.98 26.31 114.39
C ALA A 594 60.22 26.89 112.99
N PHE A 595 61.43 27.36 112.70
CA PHE A 595 61.84 27.78 111.36
C PHE A 595 61.67 26.65 110.33
N SER A 596 62.13 25.44 110.65
CA SER A 596 61.98 24.28 109.76
C SER A 596 60.50 23.97 109.48
N THR A 597 59.66 23.92 110.52
CA THR A 597 58.22 23.67 110.38
C THR A 597 57.51 24.74 109.53
N LYS A 598 57.80 26.03 109.77
CA LYS A 598 57.21 27.18 109.04
C LYS A 598 57.60 27.16 107.54
N VAL A 599 58.84 26.80 107.24
CA VAL A 599 59.33 26.60 105.86
C VAL A 599 58.71 25.36 105.19
N GLN A 600 58.59 24.24 105.91
CA GLN A 600 57.95 23.03 105.39
C GLN A 600 56.47 23.25 105.03
N TRP A 601 55.72 23.96 105.87
CA TRP A 601 54.33 24.32 105.61
C TRP A 601 54.18 25.23 104.37
N LEU A 602 55.00 26.29 104.30
CA LEU A 602 55.01 27.21 103.13
C LEU A 602 55.34 26.45 101.83
N TYR A 603 56.30 25.52 101.88
CA TYR A 603 56.65 24.67 100.75
C TYR A 603 55.49 23.77 100.31
N ALA A 604 54.81 23.11 101.26
CA ALA A 604 53.67 22.24 100.98
C ALA A 604 52.47 22.98 100.38
N GLN A 605 52.18 24.20 100.84
CA GLN A 605 51.11 25.02 100.26
C GLN A 605 51.50 25.56 98.87
N ALA A 606 52.76 25.96 98.68
CA ALA A 606 53.25 26.43 97.38
C ALA A 606 53.26 25.33 96.30
N THR A 607 53.61 24.08 96.65
CA THR A 607 53.52 22.94 95.71
C THR A 607 52.07 22.58 95.39
N LYS A 608 51.19 22.48 96.39
CA LYS A 608 49.74 22.25 96.20
C LYS A 608 49.10 23.24 95.21
N LEU A 609 49.37 24.54 95.36
CA LEU A 609 48.86 25.59 94.47
C LEU A 609 49.47 25.52 93.06
N LYS A 610 50.77 25.18 92.94
CA LYS A 610 51.44 24.95 91.65
C LYS A 610 50.83 23.77 90.89
N ASP A 611 50.50 22.69 91.59
CA ASP A 611 49.93 21.49 90.99
C ASP A 611 48.48 21.72 90.55
N GLN A 612 47.65 22.34 91.39
CA GLN A 612 46.29 22.79 91.00
C GLN A 612 46.31 23.69 89.75
N LYS A 613 47.23 24.66 89.69
CA LYS A 613 47.45 25.53 88.52
C LYS A 613 47.86 24.74 87.26
N SER A 614 48.56 23.62 87.41
CA SER A 614 48.92 22.73 86.30
C SER A 614 47.72 21.90 85.80
N VAL A 615 46.88 21.42 86.71
CA VAL A 615 45.65 20.66 86.40
C VAL A 615 44.64 21.55 85.68
N LEU A 616 44.37 22.75 86.19
CA LEU A 616 43.46 23.71 85.55
C LEU A 616 43.94 24.12 84.15
N LYS A 617 45.25 24.34 83.96
CA LYS A 617 45.82 24.57 82.62
C LYS A 617 45.61 23.37 81.68
N ARG A 618 45.74 22.14 82.18
CA ARG A 618 45.49 20.92 81.39
C ARG A 618 44.02 20.80 80.99
N GLN A 619 43.10 21.01 81.93
CA GLN A 619 41.65 20.99 81.66
C GLN A 619 41.24 22.07 80.64
N ILE A 620 41.70 23.32 80.80
CA ILE A 620 41.40 24.39 79.82
C ILE A 620 41.95 24.06 78.42
N LYS A 621 43.13 23.43 78.32
CA LYS A 621 43.68 22.96 77.05
C LYS A 621 42.84 21.83 76.45
N GLN A 622 42.45 20.84 77.26
CA GLN A 622 41.59 19.73 76.83
C GLN A 622 40.20 20.22 76.38
N GLN A 623 39.58 21.16 77.09
CA GLN A 623 38.28 21.73 76.71
C GLN A 623 38.35 22.42 75.34
N ARG A 624 39.42 23.18 75.07
CA ARG A 624 39.65 23.83 73.77
C ARG A 624 39.95 22.83 72.67
N GLU A 625 40.75 21.80 72.95
CA GLU A 625 41.03 20.73 71.98
C GLU A 625 39.79 19.89 71.66
N LEU A 626 38.90 19.66 72.62
CA LEU A 626 37.63 18.97 72.41
C LEU A 626 36.66 19.82 71.58
N ASN A 627 36.50 21.10 71.89
CA ASN A 627 35.66 22.00 71.11
C ASN A 627 36.17 22.14 69.66
N ASN A 628 37.46 22.44 69.46
CA ASN A 628 38.04 22.57 68.12
C ASN A 628 37.91 21.27 67.29
N LYS A 629 37.99 20.09 67.93
CA LYS A 629 37.72 18.80 67.25
C LYS A 629 36.24 18.62 66.92
N SER A 630 35.33 19.02 67.81
CA SER A 630 33.89 18.96 67.57
C SER A 630 33.45 19.89 66.45
N ASP A 631 34.01 21.10 66.37
CA ASP A 631 33.67 22.07 65.32
C ASP A 631 34.30 21.67 63.98
N SER A 632 35.56 21.23 63.97
CA SER A 632 36.20 20.65 62.77
C SER A 632 35.47 19.41 62.24
N ALA A 633 34.80 18.62 63.09
CA ALA A 633 33.99 17.48 62.65
C ALA A 633 32.66 17.93 62.02
N LYS A 634 32.04 19.00 62.53
CA LYS A 634 30.83 19.60 61.92
C LYS A 634 31.15 20.24 60.58
N ASP A 635 32.27 20.94 60.46
CA ASP A 635 32.70 21.56 59.20
C ASP A 635 32.92 20.51 58.11
N GLU A 636 33.46 19.34 58.46
CA GLU A 636 33.65 18.22 57.53
C GLU A 636 32.32 17.50 57.20
N GLU A 637 31.40 17.35 58.16
CA GLU A 637 30.04 16.86 57.90
C GLU A 637 29.26 17.81 56.98
N LEU A 638 29.35 19.13 57.21
CA LEU A 638 28.75 20.16 56.36
C LEU A 638 29.33 20.13 54.93
N ARG A 639 30.64 19.87 54.78
CA ARG A 639 31.27 19.65 53.47
C ARG A 639 30.74 18.40 52.78
N SER A 640 30.73 17.24 53.45
CA SER A 640 30.14 16.02 52.91
C SER A 640 28.70 16.23 52.46
N LYS A 641 27.90 16.97 53.24
CA LYS A 641 26.50 17.28 52.92
C LYS A 641 26.38 18.28 51.76
N GLN A 642 27.31 19.22 51.61
CA GLN A 642 27.36 20.11 50.45
C GLN A 642 27.77 19.35 49.17
N ASP A 643 28.76 18.47 49.26
CA ASP A 643 29.19 17.60 48.16
C ASP A 643 28.07 16.62 47.73
N GLU A 644 27.32 16.07 48.68
CA GLU A 644 26.10 15.28 48.41
C GLU A 644 25.03 16.12 47.69
N ILE A 645 24.79 17.36 48.11
CA ILE A 645 23.84 18.28 47.48
C ILE A 645 24.26 18.60 46.04
N ASP A 646 25.54 18.86 45.79
CA ASP A 646 26.04 19.21 44.45
C ASP A 646 26.14 17.99 43.53
N GLN A 647 26.39 16.78 44.06
CA GLN A 647 26.20 15.52 43.34
C GLN A 647 24.72 15.32 42.93
N ILE A 648 23.77 15.53 43.84
CA ILE A 648 22.34 15.43 43.55
C ILE A 648 21.91 16.46 42.50
N ARG A 649 22.44 17.69 42.55
CA ARG A 649 22.22 18.73 41.53
C ARG A 649 22.76 18.32 40.16
N ALA A 650 23.97 17.76 40.10
CA ALA A 650 24.57 17.30 38.85
C ALA A 650 23.77 16.12 38.22
N LEU A 651 23.29 15.19 39.05
CA LEU A 651 22.42 14.09 38.60
C LEU A 651 21.05 14.60 38.12
N LEU A 652 20.46 15.58 38.81
CA LEU A 652 19.20 16.22 38.41
C LEU A 652 19.36 16.97 37.08
N GLU A 653 20.46 17.68 36.88
CA GLU A 653 20.78 18.37 35.63
C GLU A 653 20.99 17.38 34.46
N SER A 654 21.74 16.28 34.67
CA SER A 654 21.86 15.22 33.65
C SER A 654 20.50 14.64 33.28
N SER A 655 19.68 14.30 34.28
CA SER A 655 18.33 13.77 34.07
C SER A 655 17.40 14.77 33.37
N ALA A 656 17.50 16.07 33.68
CA ALA A 656 16.76 17.12 32.99
C ALA A 656 17.22 17.28 31.53
N GLN A 657 18.52 17.20 31.26
CA GLN A 657 19.05 17.21 29.88
C GLN A 657 18.65 15.96 29.10
N GLU A 658 18.61 14.78 29.73
CA GLU A 658 18.12 13.54 29.14
C GLU A 658 16.61 13.61 28.84
N ALA A 659 15.81 14.17 29.76
CA ALA A 659 14.39 14.42 29.55
C ALA A 659 14.14 15.41 28.40
N ASN A 660 14.92 16.49 28.30
CA ASN A 660 14.86 17.44 27.19
C ASN A 660 15.25 16.77 25.86
N LYS A 661 16.30 15.94 25.82
CA LYS A 661 16.68 15.15 24.63
C LYS A 661 15.57 14.16 24.23
N ALA A 662 14.92 13.52 25.20
CA ALA A 662 13.79 12.63 24.94
C ALA A 662 12.57 13.38 24.39
N GLN A 663 12.29 14.60 24.88
CA GLN A 663 11.21 15.45 24.36
C GLN A 663 11.49 15.96 22.94
N THR A 664 12.72 16.38 22.62
CA THR A 664 13.05 16.81 21.26
C THR A 664 13.00 15.64 20.27
N LEU A 665 13.56 14.48 20.63
CA LEU A 665 13.45 13.25 19.83
C LEU A 665 11.99 12.81 19.64
N LEU A 666 11.14 12.94 20.66
CA LEU A 666 9.70 12.67 20.53
C LEU A 666 9.00 13.65 19.59
N SER A 667 9.30 14.95 19.68
CA SER A 667 8.74 15.96 18.77
C SER A 667 9.17 15.71 17.32
N GLN A 668 10.43 15.34 17.10
CA GLN A 668 10.95 14.98 15.78
C GLN A 668 10.27 13.71 15.24
N ALA A 669 10.15 12.65 16.06
CA ALA A 669 9.50 11.42 15.66
C ALA A 669 7.99 11.59 15.37
N LEU A 670 7.31 12.53 16.05
CA LEU A 670 5.93 12.91 15.73
C LEU A 670 5.85 13.63 14.39
N GLN A 671 6.78 14.55 14.10
CA GLN A 671 6.82 15.26 12.82
C GLN A 671 7.22 14.33 11.67
N ASP A 672 8.18 13.42 11.85
CA ASP A 672 8.53 12.37 10.88
C ASP A 672 7.31 11.47 10.55
N VAL A 673 6.45 11.20 11.54
CA VAL A 673 5.19 10.44 11.36
C VAL A 673 4.12 11.28 10.65
N GLU A 674 4.03 12.58 10.92
CA GLU A 674 3.12 13.49 10.22
C GLU A 674 3.52 13.65 8.75
N ASP A 675 4.80 13.88 8.46
CA ASP A 675 5.34 13.93 7.11
C ASP A 675 5.21 12.59 6.37
N ALA A 676 5.41 11.46 7.05
CA ALA A 676 5.14 10.14 6.47
C ALA A 676 3.64 9.89 6.19
N ASN A 677 2.74 10.44 7.00
CA ASN A 677 1.30 10.39 6.75
C ASN A 677 0.87 11.32 5.61
N ASN A 678 1.46 12.51 5.51
CA ASN A 678 1.26 13.45 4.41
C ASN A 678 1.75 12.86 3.08
N ALA A 679 2.97 12.28 3.06
CA ALA A 679 3.50 11.57 1.91
C ALA A 679 2.64 10.35 1.53
N ARG A 680 2.07 9.63 2.50
CA ARG A 680 1.08 8.57 2.23
C ARG A 680 -0.21 9.11 1.65
N SER A 681 -0.76 10.19 2.18
CA SER A 681 -1.98 10.83 1.66
C SER A 681 -1.81 11.29 0.21
N VAL A 682 -0.64 11.86 -0.14
CA VAL A 682 -0.29 12.23 -1.52
C VAL A 682 -0.17 10.98 -2.41
N ASN A 683 0.52 9.93 -1.94
CA ASN A 683 0.64 8.68 -2.70
C ASN A 683 -0.71 7.96 -2.90
N ASP A 684 -1.57 7.92 -1.88
CA ASP A 684 -2.93 7.35 -1.96
C ASP A 684 -3.81 8.20 -2.91
N ALA A 685 -3.68 9.54 -2.90
CA ALA A 685 -4.35 10.42 -3.85
C ALA A 685 -3.88 10.16 -5.29
N SER A 686 -2.57 10.11 -5.56
CA SER A 686 -2.03 9.77 -6.88
C SER A 686 -2.41 8.34 -7.30
N ALA A 687 -2.42 7.37 -6.39
CA ALA A 687 -2.89 6.02 -6.67
C ALA A 687 -4.40 5.97 -7.00
N SER A 688 -5.21 6.84 -6.41
CA SER A 688 -6.62 6.99 -6.77
C SER A 688 -6.80 7.60 -8.17
N GLN A 689 -5.98 8.60 -8.54
CA GLN A 689 -5.96 9.18 -9.88
C GLN A 689 -5.50 8.16 -10.94
N PHE A 690 -4.45 7.38 -10.67
CA PHE A 690 -4.00 6.33 -11.59
C PHE A 690 -5.04 5.20 -11.75
N LYS A 691 -5.78 4.84 -10.69
CA LYS A 691 -6.92 3.91 -10.79
C LYS A 691 -8.05 4.48 -11.64
N GLN A 692 -8.43 5.74 -11.43
CA GLN A 692 -9.47 6.40 -12.22
C GLN A 692 -9.08 6.52 -13.70
N GLN A 693 -7.81 6.82 -14.00
CA GLN A 693 -7.27 6.79 -15.36
C GLN A 693 -7.26 5.38 -15.98
N LEU A 694 -6.99 4.33 -15.19
CA LEU A 694 -7.13 2.95 -15.66
C LEU A 694 -8.58 2.60 -15.99
N GLU A 695 -9.52 2.89 -15.10
CA GLU A 695 -10.96 2.67 -15.33
C GLU A 695 -11.49 3.45 -16.55
N GLU A 696 -11.06 4.70 -16.75
CA GLU A 696 -11.38 5.49 -17.96
C GLU A 696 -10.79 4.88 -19.23
N ARG A 697 -9.55 4.37 -19.18
CA ARG A 697 -8.91 3.71 -20.33
C ARG A 697 -9.55 2.37 -20.65
N ASP A 698 -9.90 1.57 -19.66
CA ASP A 698 -10.57 0.28 -19.85
C ASP A 698 -11.99 0.48 -20.40
N ALA A 699 -12.73 1.49 -19.91
CA ALA A 699 -14.01 1.89 -20.49
C ALA A 699 -13.86 2.36 -21.96
N ARG A 700 -12.80 3.11 -22.28
CA ARG A 700 -12.50 3.54 -23.65
C ARG A 700 -12.08 2.39 -24.57
N ILE A 701 -11.35 1.39 -24.05
CA ILE A 701 -11.03 0.16 -24.79
C ILE A 701 -12.32 -0.64 -25.07
N ALA A 702 -13.19 -0.83 -24.08
CA ALA A 702 -14.47 -1.51 -24.26
C ALA A 702 -15.38 -0.81 -25.29
N ALA A 703 -15.39 0.53 -25.32
CA ALA A 703 -16.09 1.31 -26.33
C ALA A 703 -15.52 1.10 -27.74
N LEU A 704 -14.19 1.16 -27.91
CA LEU A 704 -13.51 0.91 -29.18
C LEU A 704 -13.67 -0.53 -29.66
N GLU A 705 -13.71 -1.52 -28.77
CA GLU A 705 -14.04 -2.90 -29.11
C GLU A 705 -15.49 -3.04 -29.59
N ALA A 706 -16.45 -2.37 -28.95
CA ALA A 706 -17.84 -2.38 -29.38
C ALA A 706 -18.03 -1.71 -30.75
N GLU A 707 -17.34 -0.60 -30.99
CA GLU A 707 -17.30 0.07 -32.30
C GLU A 707 -16.65 -0.82 -33.37
N SER A 708 -15.50 -1.46 -33.06
CA SER A 708 -14.83 -2.39 -33.96
C SER A 708 -15.72 -3.58 -34.35
N ARG A 709 -16.44 -4.17 -33.38
CA ARG A 709 -17.43 -5.22 -33.65
C ARG A 709 -18.59 -4.73 -34.53
N SER A 710 -19.11 -3.53 -34.26
CA SER A 710 -20.16 -2.89 -35.08
C SER A 710 -19.71 -2.65 -36.52
N VAL A 711 -18.48 -2.16 -36.73
CA VAL A 711 -17.86 -2.02 -38.06
C VAL A 711 -17.70 -3.38 -38.73
N GLN A 712 -17.26 -4.42 -37.99
CA GLN A 712 -17.08 -5.75 -38.56
C GLN A 712 -18.43 -6.42 -38.95
N THR A 713 -19.50 -6.21 -38.18
CA THR A 713 -20.86 -6.62 -38.59
C THR A 713 -21.28 -5.89 -39.87
N ARG A 714 -21.14 -4.56 -39.93
CA ARG A 714 -21.44 -3.78 -41.14
C ARG A 714 -20.62 -4.22 -42.36
N MET A 715 -19.37 -4.62 -42.18
CA MET A 715 -18.55 -5.17 -43.28
C MET A 715 -19.04 -6.56 -43.72
N ALA A 716 -19.54 -7.40 -42.82
CA ALA A 716 -20.18 -8.67 -43.20
C ALA A 716 -21.50 -8.43 -43.96
N ASP A 717 -22.34 -7.51 -43.49
CA ASP A 717 -23.59 -7.11 -44.15
C ASP A 717 -23.32 -6.57 -45.56
N VAL A 718 -22.37 -5.62 -45.68
CA VAL A 718 -21.93 -5.08 -46.98
C VAL A 718 -21.35 -6.20 -47.87
N SER A 719 -20.51 -7.09 -47.34
CA SER A 719 -19.97 -8.22 -48.11
C SER A 719 -21.08 -9.15 -48.64
N SER A 720 -22.14 -9.38 -47.86
CA SER A 720 -23.29 -10.17 -48.32
C SER A 720 -24.08 -9.47 -49.43
N THR A 721 -24.31 -8.16 -49.30
CA THR A 721 -25.04 -7.39 -50.34
C THR A 721 -24.23 -7.23 -51.62
N VAL A 722 -22.90 -7.17 -51.54
CA VAL A 722 -21.99 -7.26 -52.70
C VAL A 722 -22.08 -8.64 -53.35
N GLN A 723 -22.00 -9.73 -52.58
CA GLN A 723 -22.11 -11.09 -53.13
C GLN A 723 -23.49 -11.35 -53.80
N ASP A 724 -24.57 -10.83 -53.20
CA ASP A 724 -25.90 -10.83 -53.79
C ASP A 724 -25.95 -10.04 -55.10
N ALA A 725 -25.32 -8.87 -55.15
CA ALA A 725 -25.25 -8.04 -56.35
C ALA A 725 -24.41 -8.71 -57.47
N GLU A 726 -23.28 -9.32 -57.13
CA GLU A 726 -22.47 -10.13 -58.05
C GLU A 726 -23.28 -11.31 -58.60
N SER A 727 -24.06 -12.01 -57.76
CA SER A 727 -24.91 -13.12 -58.23
C SER A 727 -25.98 -12.66 -59.24
N LYS A 728 -26.61 -11.50 -58.99
CA LYS A 728 -27.60 -10.88 -59.89
C LYS A 728 -26.96 -10.37 -61.18
N LEU A 729 -25.74 -9.80 -61.09
CA LEU A 729 -24.98 -9.33 -62.25
C LEU A 729 -24.52 -10.50 -63.13
N ASN A 730 -24.12 -11.63 -62.54
CA ASN A 730 -23.81 -12.85 -63.29
C ASN A 730 -25.05 -13.42 -64.00
N GLN A 731 -26.20 -13.49 -63.32
CA GLN A 731 -27.48 -13.89 -63.95
C GLN A 731 -27.89 -12.91 -65.07
N ALA A 732 -27.69 -11.61 -64.89
CA ALA A 732 -27.93 -10.62 -65.93
C ALA A 732 -27.00 -10.82 -67.15
N ASN A 733 -25.71 -11.10 -66.93
CA ASN A 733 -24.75 -11.39 -67.99
C ASN A 733 -25.08 -12.70 -68.74
N GLU A 734 -25.52 -13.74 -68.04
CA GLU A 734 -26.02 -14.99 -68.65
C GLU A 734 -27.26 -14.74 -69.50
N ASN A 735 -28.23 -13.96 -68.98
CA ASN A 735 -29.43 -13.58 -69.74
C ASN A 735 -29.09 -12.72 -70.97
N VAL A 736 -28.16 -11.76 -70.86
CA VAL A 736 -27.68 -10.98 -72.00
C VAL A 736 -27.01 -11.89 -73.04
N ALA A 737 -26.13 -12.81 -72.64
CA ALA A 737 -25.51 -13.75 -73.57
C ALA A 737 -26.52 -14.66 -74.28
N LEU A 738 -27.56 -15.13 -73.57
CA LEU A 738 -28.66 -15.89 -74.14
C LEU A 738 -29.49 -15.06 -75.14
N LEU A 739 -29.71 -13.76 -74.86
CA LEU A 739 -30.39 -12.85 -75.78
C LEU A 739 -29.53 -12.51 -77.01
N THR A 740 -28.22 -12.28 -76.85
CA THR A 740 -27.29 -12.05 -77.97
C THR A 740 -27.22 -13.26 -78.90
N ASN A 741 -27.18 -14.48 -78.37
CA ASN A 741 -27.22 -15.70 -79.19
C ASN A 741 -28.54 -15.82 -79.97
N LYS A 742 -29.69 -15.57 -79.31
CA LYS A 742 -31.01 -15.55 -79.97
C LYS A 742 -31.09 -14.47 -81.07
N LEU A 743 -30.51 -13.29 -80.83
CA LEU A 743 -30.45 -12.22 -81.82
C LEU A 743 -29.65 -12.65 -83.04
N ALA A 744 -28.44 -13.21 -82.85
CA ALA A 744 -27.59 -13.68 -83.95
C ALA A 744 -28.21 -14.85 -84.75
N ASP A 745 -28.95 -15.75 -84.10
CA ASP A 745 -29.73 -16.79 -84.80
C ASP A 745 -30.89 -16.19 -85.61
N ALA A 746 -31.57 -15.16 -85.08
CA ALA A 746 -32.65 -14.46 -85.79
C ALA A 746 -32.13 -13.60 -86.95
N GLU A 747 -31.00 -12.91 -86.77
CA GLU A 747 -30.31 -12.16 -87.83
C GLU A 747 -29.87 -13.08 -88.97
N ARG A 748 -29.28 -14.25 -88.67
CA ARG A 748 -28.94 -15.25 -89.70
C ARG A 748 -30.18 -15.75 -90.45
N LEU A 749 -31.28 -16.03 -89.75
CA LEU A 749 -32.54 -16.42 -90.39
C LEU A 749 -33.13 -15.30 -91.27
N ALA A 750 -32.98 -14.04 -90.87
CA ALA A 750 -33.38 -12.89 -91.68
C ALA A 750 -32.50 -12.73 -92.94
N GLU A 751 -31.17 -12.89 -92.82
CA GLU A 751 -30.25 -12.90 -93.97
C GLU A 751 -30.55 -14.05 -94.94
N GLU A 752 -30.76 -15.27 -94.43
CA GLU A 752 -31.18 -16.43 -95.24
C GLU A 752 -32.48 -16.15 -96.00
N LYS A 753 -33.48 -15.54 -95.34
CA LYS A 753 -34.76 -15.18 -95.96
C LYS A 753 -34.65 -14.03 -96.96
N GLN A 754 -33.79 -13.04 -96.72
CA GLN A 754 -33.55 -11.98 -97.69
C GLN A 754 -32.81 -12.51 -98.93
N GLN A 755 -31.82 -13.39 -98.77
CA GLN A 755 -31.15 -14.05 -99.90
C GLN A 755 -32.12 -14.91 -100.72
N GLU A 756 -33.06 -15.62 -100.07
CA GLU A 756 -34.12 -16.37 -100.75
C GLU A 756 -35.06 -15.42 -101.55
N ALA A 757 -35.42 -14.27 -100.98
CA ALA A 757 -36.25 -13.27 -101.65
C ALA A 757 -35.54 -12.58 -102.82
N GLU A 758 -34.26 -12.24 -102.69
CA GLU A 758 -33.44 -11.67 -103.76
C GLU A 758 -33.23 -12.67 -104.90
N ALA A 759 -33.01 -13.96 -104.60
CA ALA A 759 -32.93 -15.02 -105.60
C ALA A 759 -34.23 -15.15 -106.41
N LYS A 760 -35.39 -15.22 -105.73
CA LYS A 760 -36.72 -15.25 -106.37
C LYS A 760 -37.01 -13.97 -107.17
N SER A 761 -36.61 -12.81 -106.66
CA SER A 761 -36.75 -11.52 -107.36
C SER A 761 -35.91 -11.47 -108.65
N LYS A 762 -34.73 -12.10 -108.64
CA LYS A 762 -33.93 -12.26 -109.86
C LYS A 762 -34.57 -13.25 -110.83
N GLU A 763 -34.99 -14.42 -110.37
CA GLU A 763 -35.66 -15.40 -111.23
C GLU A 763 -36.92 -14.82 -111.90
N ALA A 764 -37.72 -14.05 -111.17
CA ALA A 764 -38.88 -13.34 -111.72
C ALA A 764 -38.51 -12.27 -112.76
N LYS A 765 -37.34 -11.62 -112.65
CA LYS A 765 -36.82 -10.70 -113.67
C LYS A 765 -36.32 -11.44 -114.90
N ASP A 766 -35.57 -12.52 -114.71
CA ASP A 766 -35.06 -13.36 -115.80
C ASP A 766 -36.25 -13.93 -116.60
N GLN A 767 -37.31 -14.41 -115.92
CA GLN A 767 -38.59 -14.82 -116.52
C GLN A 767 -39.34 -13.66 -117.22
N GLN A 768 -39.41 -12.48 -116.61
CA GLN A 768 -40.03 -11.31 -117.23
C GLN A 768 -39.29 -10.88 -118.50
N GLU A 769 -37.95 -10.91 -118.51
CA GLU A 769 -37.18 -10.64 -119.72
C GLU A 769 -37.41 -11.71 -120.81
N GLU A 770 -37.55 -12.99 -120.47
CA GLU A 770 -37.93 -14.02 -121.45
C GLU A 770 -39.35 -13.81 -121.98
N MET A 771 -40.30 -13.40 -121.13
CA MET A 771 -41.65 -13.03 -121.56
C MET A 771 -41.65 -11.79 -122.46
N ASP A 772 -40.80 -10.79 -122.21
CA ASP A 772 -40.68 -9.61 -123.06
C ASP A 772 -39.97 -9.91 -124.39
N LYS A 773 -38.94 -10.77 -124.40
CA LYS A 773 -38.33 -11.33 -125.62
C LYS A 773 -39.35 -12.16 -126.42
N MET A 774 -40.20 -12.94 -125.73
CA MET A 774 -41.28 -13.71 -126.35
C MET A 774 -42.40 -12.81 -126.89
N ASN A 775 -42.71 -11.70 -126.21
CA ASN A 775 -43.63 -10.68 -126.71
C ASN A 775 -43.05 -9.94 -127.93
N GLU A 776 -41.76 -9.61 -127.93
CA GLU A 776 -41.07 -9.00 -129.08
C GLU A 776 -41.08 -9.97 -130.29
N MET A 777 -40.74 -11.24 -130.08
CA MET A 777 -40.88 -12.29 -131.10
C MET A 777 -42.33 -12.48 -131.54
N MET A 778 -43.32 -12.40 -130.65
CA MET A 778 -44.74 -12.47 -131.00
C MET A 778 -45.18 -11.25 -131.81
N VAL A 779 -44.66 -10.06 -131.53
CA VAL A 779 -44.89 -8.85 -132.33
C VAL A 779 -44.23 -8.99 -133.71
N GLY A 780 -43.00 -9.49 -133.79
CA GLY A 780 -42.32 -9.80 -135.05
C GLY A 780 -43.09 -10.83 -135.89
N LEU A 781 -43.40 -11.99 -135.32
CA LEU A 781 -44.23 -13.02 -135.99
C LEU A 781 -45.62 -12.50 -136.35
N LYS A 782 -46.18 -11.55 -135.60
CA LYS A 782 -47.47 -10.91 -135.91
C LYS A 782 -47.36 -9.88 -137.03
N THR A 783 -46.25 -9.15 -137.16
CA THR A 783 -46.01 -8.27 -138.31
C THR A 783 -45.70 -9.08 -139.56
N GLU A 784 -44.87 -10.13 -139.47
CA GLU A 784 -44.67 -11.13 -140.53
C GLU A 784 -45.98 -11.80 -140.93
N LEU A 785 -46.82 -12.19 -139.97
CA LEU A 785 -48.17 -12.69 -140.24
C LEU A 785 -49.01 -11.65 -141.00
N THR A 786 -48.97 -10.36 -140.65
CA THR A 786 -49.72 -9.35 -141.41
C THR A 786 -49.15 -9.11 -142.83
N PHE A 787 -47.84 -9.24 -143.04
CA PHE A 787 -47.26 -9.20 -144.39
C PHE A 787 -47.68 -10.43 -145.21
N ALA A 788 -47.51 -11.64 -144.67
CA ALA A 788 -47.93 -12.88 -145.30
C ALA A 788 -49.45 -12.92 -145.55
N GLN A 789 -50.26 -12.41 -144.62
CA GLN A 789 -51.72 -12.34 -144.75
C GLN A 789 -52.15 -11.31 -145.81
N ALA A 790 -51.40 -10.22 -145.99
CA ALA A 790 -51.63 -9.28 -147.11
C ALA A 790 -51.26 -9.89 -148.47
N GLU A 791 -50.28 -10.79 -148.55
CA GLU A 791 -49.98 -11.57 -149.77
C GLU A 791 -50.98 -12.71 -149.99
N LEU A 792 -51.50 -13.34 -148.93
CA LEU A 792 -52.34 -14.54 -149.00
C LEU A 792 -53.83 -14.23 -149.26
N ASP A 793 -54.39 -13.15 -148.70
CA ASP A 793 -55.80 -12.76 -148.90
C ASP A 793 -56.12 -12.36 -150.37
N GLY A 794 -55.09 -12.25 -151.23
CA GLY A 794 -55.25 -12.09 -152.68
C GLY A 794 -55.67 -13.37 -153.44
N ALA A 795 -55.62 -14.56 -152.82
CA ALA A 795 -55.79 -15.84 -153.53
C ALA A 795 -56.65 -16.89 -152.79
N TYR A 796 -57.96 -16.87 -153.06
CA TYR A 796 -58.94 -17.94 -152.77
C TYR A 796 -59.13 -18.37 -151.30
N GLY A 797 -60.26 -17.96 -150.70
CA GLY A 797 -60.77 -18.54 -149.45
C GLY A 797 -61.92 -19.54 -149.68
N SER A 798 -62.10 -20.49 -148.75
CA SER A 798 -63.42 -21.04 -148.40
C SER A 798 -63.44 -21.68 -147.01
N ARG A 799 -64.58 -21.57 -146.32
CA ARG A 799 -64.76 -22.03 -144.93
C ARG A 799 -65.12 -23.52 -144.88
N LYS A 800 -64.32 -24.41 -144.25
CA LYS A 800 -64.89 -25.62 -143.60
C LYS A 800 -64.11 -26.40 -142.53
N GLU A 801 -63.02 -25.91 -141.96
CA GLU A 801 -62.46 -26.45 -140.70
C GLU A 801 -62.49 -25.31 -139.68
N ARG A 802 -63.50 -25.19 -138.80
CA ARG A 802 -64.03 -26.13 -137.77
C ARG A 802 -62.91 -26.57 -136.81
N ALA A 803 -62.75 -25.88 -135.69
CA ALA A 803 -63.58 -26.06 -134.48
C ALA A 803 -63.40 -27.43 -133.80
N ALA A 804 -62.15 -27.77 -133.49
CA ALA A 804 -61.76 -29.02 -132.82
C ALA A 804 -60.70 -28.83 -131.70
N ALA A 805 -60.50 -27.59 -131.21
CA ALA A 805 -59.38 -27.24 -130.30
C ALA A 805 -59.76 -26.33 -129.11
N VAL A 806 -61.03 -26.25 -128.72
CA VAL A 806 -61.50 -25.42 -127.57
C VAL A 806 -62.21 -26.29 -126.52
N ALA A 807 -61.64 -27.46 -126.23
CA ALA A 807 -62.16 -28.43 -125.25
C ALA A 807 -61.08 -29.04 -124.33
N ALA A 808 -59.84 -28.60 -124.46
CA ALA A 808 -58.76 -28.70 -123.48
C ALA A 808 -58.00 -27.36 -123.55
N VAL A 809 -57.52 -26.75 -122.46
CA VAL A 809 -57.37 -27.26 -121.09
C VAL A 809 -58.27 -26.49 -120.12
N LYS A 810 -58.93 -27.18 -119.18
CA LYS A 810 -59.67 -26.56 -118.06
C LYS A 810 -59.11 -26.97 -116.70
N SER A 811 -57.77 -26.97 -116.62
CA SER A 811 -56.95 -27.23 -115.44
C SER A 811 -55.47 -26.97 -115.78
N THR A 812 -55.04 -25.71 -115.93
CA THR A 812 -53.60 -25.41 -115.89
C THR A 812 -53.14 -25.30 -114.44
N VAL A 813 -51.92 -25.78 -114.17
CA VAL A 813 -51.35 -25.85 -112.82
C VAL A 813 -51.27 -24.45 -112.18
N GLU A 814 -51.08 -23.43 -113.00
CA GLU A 814 -51.03 -22.00 -112.67
C GLU A 814 -52.21 -21.52 -111.80
N VAL A 815 -53.43 -22.00 -112.04
CA VAL A 815 -54.62 -21.51 -111.31
C VAL A 815 -54.68 -22.06 -109.89
N GLU A 816 -54.20 -23.29 -109.66
CA GLU A 816 -54.06 -23.82 -108.31
C GLU A 816 -52.75 -23.33 -107.66
N GLN A 817 -51.68 -23.10 -108.41
CA GLN A 817 -50.46 -22.42 -107.93
C GLN A 817 -50.77 -21.02 -107.39
N LEU A 818 -51.51 -20.21 -108.15
CA LEU A 818 -51.93 -18.86 -107.74
C LEU A 818 -52.84 -18.90 -106.51
N LYS A 819 -53.67 -19.93 -106.34
CA LYS A 819 -54.40 -20.14 -105.07
C LYS A 819 -53.46 -20.49 -103.92
N THR A 820 -52.56 -21.48 -104.10
CA THR A 820 -51.63 -21.86 -103.02
C THR A 820 -50.70 -20.72 -102.64
N GLU A 821 -50.35 -19.85 -103.59
CA GLU A 821 -49.56 -18.65 -103.35
C GLU A 821 -50.37 -17.55 -102.64
N VAL A 822 -51.65 -17.36 -103.00
CA VAL A 822 -52.55 -16.45 -102.27
C VAL A 822 -52.83 -16.95 -100.85
N GLU A 823 -52.98 -18.26 -100.61
CA GLU A 823 -53.09 -18.78 -99.25
C GLU A 823 -51.74 -18.71 -98.50
N ARG A 824 -50.60 -18.99 -99.14
CA ARG A 824 -49.26 -18.80 -98.53
C ARG A 824 -49.04 -17.36 -98.09
N LEU A 825 -49.39 -16.39 -98.94
CA LEU A 825 -49.26 -14.96 -98.62
C LEU A 825 -50.26 -14.52 -97.53
N LYS A 826 -51.42 -15.17 -97.40
CA LYS A 826 -52.32 -14.95 -96.24
C LYS A 826 -51.76 -15.55 -94.96
N ASP A 827 -51.20 -16.76 -95.02
CA ASP A 827 -50.60 -17.42 -93.85
C ASP A 827 -49.37 -16.65 -93.36
N GLU A 828 -48.55 -16.11 -94.26
CA GLU A 828 -47.41 -15.24 -93.93
C GLU A 828 -47.84 -13.86 -93.42
N LEU A 829 -48.91 -13.28 -93.99
CA LEU A 829 -49.52 -12.06 -93.45
C LEU A 829 -50.15 -12.31 -92.05
N ALA A 830 -50.72 -13.49 -91.82
CA ALA A 830 -51.26 -13.88 -90.52
C ALA A 830 -50.15 -14.18 -89.50
N SER A 831 -49.02 -14.77 -89.92
CA SER A 831 -47.86 -14.97 -89.05
C SER A 831 -47.25 -13.63 -88.64
N THR A 832 -46.97 -12.75 -89.61
CA THR A 832 -46.40 -11.42 -89.33
C THR A 832 -47.35 -10.52 -88.52
N LEU A 833 -48.67 -10.58 -88.74
CA LEU A 833 -49.65 -9.94 -87.84
C LEU A 833 -49.58 -10.52 -86.43
N LYS A 834 -49.53 -11.84 -86.28
CA LYS A 834 -49.44 -12.52 -84.98
C LYS A 834 -48.11 -12.26 -84.26
N GLU A 835 -47.01 -12.08 -84.99
CA GLU A 835 -45.71 -11.67 -84.46
C GLU A 835 -45.74 -10.23 -83.98
N LEU A 836 -46.40 -9.31 -84.72
CA LEU A 836 -46.65 -7.94 -84.26
C LEU A 836 -47.61 -7.87 -83.06
N GLU A 837 -48.65 -8.71 -83.01
CA GLU A 837 -49.50 -8.89 -81.82
C GLU A 837 -48.69 -9.44 -80.63
N GLY A 838 -47.75 -10.35 -80.88
CA GLY A 838 -46.81 -10.86 -79.87
C GLY A 838 -45.90 -9.76 -79.33
N ILE A 839 -45.19 -9.04 -80.20
CA ILE A 839 -44.27 -7.94 -79.83
C ILE A 839 -45.03 -6.82 -79.09
N THR A 840 -46.24 -6.47 -79.51
CA THR A 840 -47.05 -5.46 -78.81
C THR A 840 -47.58 -5.97 -77.47
N ALA A 841 -47.96 -7.24 -77.35
CA ALA A 841 -48.32 -7.85 -76.06
C ALA A 841 -47.13 -7.94 -75.09
N GLU A 842 -45.93 -8.28 -75.58
CA GLU A 842 -44.69 -8.28 -74.79
C GLU A 842 -44.27 -6.86 -74.38
N THR A 843 -44.43 -5.87 -75.26
CA THR A 843 -44.19 -4.45 -74.94
C THR A 843 -45.14 -3.96 -73.85
N ILE A 844 -46.44 -4.25 -73.97
CA ILE A 844 -47.45 -3.94 -72.94
C ILE A 844 -47.18 -4.72 -71.63
N GLY A 845 -46.60 -5.93 -71.73
CA GLY A 845 -46.12 -6.69 -70.57
C GLY A 845 -44.98 -5.98 -69.85
N ALA A 846 -43.93 -5.60 -70.58
CA ALA A 846 -42.78 -4.87 -70.05
C ALA A 846 -43.15 -3.50 -69.47
N GLU A 847 -44.07 -2.76 -70.10
CA GLU A 847 -44.60 -1.50 -69.55
C GLU A 847 -45.38 -1.72 -68.25
N ARG A 848 -46.15 -2.82 -68.13
CA ARG A 848 -46.83 -3.18 -66.88
C ARG A 848 -45.87 -3.61 -65.78
N GLU A 849 -44.88 -4.46 -66.08
CA GLU A 849 -43.87 -4.84 -65.10
C GLU A 849 -43.02 -3.64 -64.65
N LYS A 850 -42.74 -2.71 -65.57
CA LYS A 850 -42.13 -1.42 -65.23
C LYS A 850 -43.00 -0.61 -64.27
N LEU A 851 -44.30 -0.44 -64.56
CA LEU A 851 -45.23 0.27 -63.68
C LEU A 851 -45.39 -0.41 -62.31
N ASP A 852 -45.36 -1.74 -62.25
CA ASP A 852 -45.37 -2.52 -61.00
C ASP A 852 -44.08 -2.30 -60.19
N VAL A 853 -42.93 -2.13 -60.84
CA VAL A 853 -41.64 -1.81 -60.20
C VAL A 853 -41.57 -0.35 -59.77
N GLU A 854 -42.09 0.58 -60.58
CA GLU A 854 -42.22 2.00 -60.22
C GLU A 854 -43.15 2.19 -59.02
N GLY A 855 -44.31 1.51 -59.00
CA GLY A 855 -45.21 1.52 -57.85
C GLY A 855 -44.59 0.93 -56.57
N ARG A 856 -43.83 -0.18 -56.68
CA ARG A 856 -43.08 -0.74 -55.54
C ARG A 856 -41.95 0.17 -55.05
N LEU A 857 -41.36 0.96 -55.95
CA LEU A 857 -40.37 1.98 -55.60
C LEU A 857 -41.03 3.15 -54.85
N ASP A 858 -42.18 3.63 -55.32
CA ASP A 858 -42.96 4.68 -54.64
C ASP A 858 -43.45 4.22 -53.26
N ASP A 859 -43.97 2.99 -53.13
CA ASP A 859 -44.32 2.38 -51.84
C ASP A 859 -43.11 2.30 -50.89
N ALA A 860 -41.94 1.91 -51.40
CA ALA A 860 -40.70 1.85 -50.61
C ALA A 860 -40.18 3.24 -50.20
N LEU A 861 -40.34 4.25 -51.06
CA LEU A 861 -40.01 5.64 -50.76
C LEU A 861 -40.99 6.24 -49.73
N ALA A 862 -42.28 5.94 -49.83
CA ALA A 862 -43.28 6.34 -48.84
C ALA A 862 -43.05 5.69 -47.47
N ALA A 863 -42.76 4.38 -47.45
CA ALA A 863 -42.39 3.66 -46.23
C ALA A 863 -41.11 4.22 -45.61
N ARG A 864 -40.08 4.52 -46.43
CA ARG A 864 -38.85 5.18 -45.98
C ARG A 864 -39.14 6.57 -45.39
N ALA A 865 -39.97 7.38 -46.03
CA ALA A 865 -40.33 8.71 -45.52
C ALA A 865 -41.07 8.63 -44.18
N SER A 866 -41.95 7.63 -43.99
CA SER A 866 -42.60 7.36 -42.70
C SER A 866 -41.59 6.99 -41.62
N LEU A 867 -40.63 6.11 -41.92
CA LEU A 867 -39.57 5.72 -40.99
C LEU A 867 -38.60 6.86 -40.68
N GLU A 868 -38.29 7.74 -41.65
CA GLU A 868 -37.50 8.95 -41.42
C GLU A 868 -38.24 9.96 -40.52
N PHE A 869 -39.57 10.10 -40.69
CA PHE A 869 -40.41 10.90 -39.79
C PHE A 869 -40.50 10.32 -38.38
N GLU A 870 -40.67 8.99 -38.24
CA GLU A 870 -40.66 8.32 -36.93
C GLU A 870 -39.29 8.46 -36.24
N MET A 871 -38.18 8.27 -36.97
CA MET A 871 -36.84 8.52 -36.44
C MET A 871 -36.62 9.98 -36.03
N ALA A 872 -37.16 10.95 -36.78
CA ALA A 872 -37.11 12.36 -36.39
C ALA A 872 -37.93 12.62 -35.12
N SER A 873 -39.16 12.10 -35.03
CA SER A 873 -40.01 12.25 -33.83
C SER A 873 -39.39 11.60 -32.59
N LEU A 874 -38.79 10.42 -32.72
CA LEU A 874 -38.09 9.75 -31.62
C LEU A 874 -36.82 10.51 -31.18
N ARG A 875 -36.11 11.18 -32.12
CA ARG A 875 -34.99 12.08 -31.78
C ARG A 875 -35.47 13.32 -31.05
N ASP A 876 -36.51 13.99 -31.53
CA ASP A 876 -37.11 15.16 -30.86
C ASP A 876 -37.65 14.82 -29.46
N GLN A 877 -38.25 13.63 -29.30
CA GLN A 877 -38.68 13.11 -28.00
C GLN A 877 -37.47 12.88 -27.08
N LEU A 878 -36.41 12.20 -27.55
CA LEU A 878 -35.20 11.96 -26.76
C LEU A 878 -34.46 13.25 -26.40
N GLU A 879 -34.35 14.21 -27.33
CA GLU A 879 -33.82 15.54 -27.02
C GLU A 879 -34.72 16.29 -26.03
N GLY A 880 -36.04 16.15 -26.13
CA GLY A 880 -37.01 16.66 -25.18
C GLY A 880 -36.81 16.06 -23.77
N GLU A 881 -36.61 14.75 -23.67
CA GLU A 881 -36.31 14.08 -22.41
C GLU A 881 -34.94 14.50 -21.85
N MET A 882 -33.92 14.64 -22.69
CA MET A 882 -32.59 15.12 -22.30
C MET A 882 -32.59 16.59 -21.86
N ARG A 883 -33.38 17.46 -22.51
CA ARG A 883 -33.64 18.84 -22.05
C ARG A 883 -34.35 18.83 -20.70
N ASN A 884 -35.44 18.08 -20.56
CA ASN A 884 -36.16 17.92 -19.28
C ASN A 884 -35.29 17.32 -18.17
N ALA A 885 -34.36 16.42 -18.48
CA ALA A 885 -33.40 15.86 -17.53
C ALA A 885 -32.36 16.91 -17.11
N ARG A 886 -31.84 17.69 -18.07
CA ARG A 886 -30.91 18.80 -17.80
C ARG A 886 -31.55 19.89 -16.95
N ASP A 887 -32.81 20.25 -17.22
CA ASP A 887 -33.58 21.21 -16.42
C ASP A 887 -33.84 20.70 -15.00
N LYS A 888 -34.15 19.40 -14.84
CA LYS A 888 -34.27 18.77 -13.51
C LYS A 888 -32.94 18.80 -12.76
N VAL A 889 -31.82 18.54 -13.44
CA VAL A 889 -30.48 18.63 -12.84
C VAL A 889 -30.15 20.08 -12.46
N SER A 890 -30.48 21.07 -13.30
CA SER A 890 -30.31 22.50 -12.95
C SER A 890 -31.12 22.88 -11.71
N ARG A 891 -32.40 22.48 -11.65
CA ARG A 891 -33.25 22.74 -10.47
C ARG A 891 -32.77 22.03 -9.22
N LEU A 892 -32.30 20.78 -9.31
CA LEU A 892 -31.70 20.08 -8.18
C LEU A 892 -30.37 20.70 -7.75
N GLN A 893 -29.61 21.28 -8.68
CA GLN A 893 -28.39 22.04 -8.39
C GLN A 893 -28.73 23.37 -7.70
N GLU A 894 -29.73 24.11 -8.19
CA GLU A 894 -30.26 25.34 -7.60
C GLU A 894 -30.86 25.09 -6.20
N GLU A 895 -31.59 23.98 -6.00
CA GLU A 895 -32.11 23.54 -4.70
C GLU A 895 -30.98 23.16 -3.74
N LEU A 896 -29.96 22.43 -4.21
CA LEU A 896 -28.77 22.06 -3.43
C LEU A 896 -27.96 23.29 -3.03
N ASP A 897 -27.76 24.24 -3.94
CA ASP A 897 -27.01 25.46 -3.68
C ASP A 897 -27.83 26.48 -2.86
N ALA A 898 -29.16 26.44 -2.92
CA ALA A 898 -30.04 27.14 -1.98
C ALA A 898 -30.03 26.52 -0.57
N GLU A 899 -30.02 25.19 -0.44
CA GLU A 899 -29.81 24.49 0.84
C GLU A 899 -28.42 24.81 1.42
N ARG A 900 -27.37 24.88 0.58
CA ARG A 900 -26.03 25.32 0.98
C ARG A 900 -26.01 26.78 1.45
N LEU A 901 -26.64 27.71 0.74
CA LEU A 901 -26.77 29.11 1.19
C LEU A 901 -27.51 29.22 2.54
N LYS A 902 -28.49 28.34 2.76
CA LYS A 902 -29.28 28.23 3.99
C LYS A 902 -28.52 27.53 5.14
N ALA A 903 -27.37 26.95 4.86
CA ALA A 903 -26.56 26.14 5.79
C ALA A 903 -25.15 26.70 6.06
N VAL A 904 -24.94 28.02 5.93
CA VAL A 904 -23.72 28.73 6.37
C VAL A 904 -24.07 29.72 7.48
N PRO A 905 -23.35 29.75 8.63
CA PRO A 905 -23.82 30.42 9.85
C PRO A 905 -23.38 31.89 9.97
N GLY A 906 -24.25 32.74 10.53
CA GLY A 906 -23.91 34.14 10.86
C GLY A 906 -24.93 34.85 11.76
N ALA A 907 -24.68 34.82 13.08
CA ALA A 907 -25.21 35.69 14.15
C ALA A 907 -26.74 36.03 14.21
N GLY A 908 -27.40 35.67 15.32
CA GLY A 908 -28.71 36.27 15.67
C GLY A 908 -29.61 35.40 16.57
N ALA A 909 -29.90 35.88 17.78
CA ALA A 909 -30.68 35.19 18.81
C ALA A 909 -32.12 34.80 18.42
N GLY A 910 -32.66 33.72 19.05
CA GLY A 910 -34.10 33.49 19.17
C GLY A 910 -34.59 32.07 18.83
N ALA A 911 -34.60 31.16 19.81
CA ALA A 911 -35.03 29.78 19.59
C ALA A 911 -36.57 29.60 19.54
N ARG A 912 -37.10 29.11 18.41
CA ARG A 912 -38.41 28.43 18.31
C ARG A 912 -38.39 27.32 17.24
N PRO A 913 -38.45 26.02 17.60
CA PRO A 913 -38.57 24.93 16.64
C PRO A 913 -40.03 24.74 16.20
N GLY A 914 -40.27 24.45 14.91
CA GLY A 914 -41.63 24.13 14.42
C GLY A 914 -41.85 24.09 12.89
N ALA A 915 -40.96 24.69 12.08
CA ALA A 915 -41.22 24.90 10.65
C ALA A 915 -41.20 23.63 9.76
N GLY A 916 -40.57 22.53 10.20
CA GLY A 916 -40.39 21.33 9.36
C GLY A 916 -41.66 20.48 9.13
N ALA A 917 -42.60 20.46 10.08
CA ALA A 917 -43.76 19.57 10.03
C ALA A 917 -44.89 20.07 9.10
N SER A 918 -44.96 21.38 8.84
CA SER A 918 -46.08 21.97 8.07
C SER A 918 -46.06 21.54 6.61
N MET A 919 -44.89 21.65 5.96
CA MET A 919 -44.66 21.33 4.54
C MET A 919 -45.12 19.92 4.18
N LEU A 920 -44.72 18.92 4.98
CA LEU A 920 -45.13 17.52 4.80
C LEU A 920 -46.66 17.35 4.97
N SER A 921 -47.27 18.04 5.93
CA SER A 921 -48.74 17.97 6.14
C SER A 921 -49.55 18.61 5.00
N GLU A 922 -48.94 19.52 4.25
CA GLU A 922 -49.54 20.25 3.14
C GLU A 922 -49.39 19.46 1.83
N GLN A 923 -48.21 18.92 1.57
CA GLN A 923 -47.98 17.93 0.51
C GLN A 923 -48.90 16.70 0.64
N PHE A 924 -49.05 16.15 1.85
CA PHE A 924 -49.93 14.99 2.08
C PHE A 924 -51.42 15.33 1.90
N ARG A 925 -51.83 16.58 2.11
CA ARG A 925 -53.19 17.05 1.77
C ARG A 925 -53.36 17.23 0.26
N ALA A 926 -52.33 17.70 -0.44
CA ALA A 926 -52.35 17.85 -1.89
C ALA A 926 -52.46 16.50 -2.60
N THR A 927 -51.64 15.50 -2.24
CA THR A 927 -51.72 14.14 -2.80
C THR A 927 -53.07 13.49 -2.54
N MET A 928 -53.57 13.53 -1.29
CA MET A 928 -54.90 12.98 -0.95
C MET A 928 -56.05 13.69 -1.67
N LYS A 929 -55.92 14.97 -2.04
CA LYS A 929 -56.90 15.70 -2.86
C LYS A 929 -56.80 15.29 -4.33
N GLN A 930 -55.59 15.05 -4.84
CA GLN A 930 -55.33 14.62 -6.21
C GLN A 930 -55.76 13.17 -6.45
N GLU A 931 -55.51 12.25 -5.51
CA GLU A 931 -56.04 10.88 -5.56
C GLU A 931 -57.56 10.86 -5.51
N ARG A 932 -58.20 11.65 -4.63
CA ARG A 932 -59.68 11.76 -4.60
C ARG A 932 -60.25 12.28 -5.92
N LYS A 933 -59.56 13.19 -6.60
CA LYS A 933 -59.94 13.65 -7.95
C LYS A 933 -59.79 12.51 -8.97
N LYS A 934 -58.66 11.80 -8.95
CA LYS A 934 -58.41 10.65 -9.84
C LYS A 934 -59.46 9.55 -9.64
N PHE A 935 -59.77 9.14 -8.41
CA PHE A 935 -60.84 8.15 -8.14
C PHE A 935 -62.22 8.62 -8.62
N GLN A 936 -62.55 9.92 -8.59
CA GLN A 936 -63.79 10.43 -9.21
C GLN A 936 -63.75 10.39 -10.74
N GLU A 937 -62.59 10.56 -11.35
CA GLU A 937 -62.39 10.48 -12.80
C GLU A 937 -62.43 9.02 -13.27
N ASP A 938 -61.76 8.11 -12.58
CA ASP A 938 -61.83 6.65 -12.78
C ASP A 938 -63.28 6.14 -12.65
N ILE A 939 -64.05 6.58 -11.65
CA ILE A 939 -65.47 6.22 -11.49
C ILE A 939 -66.34 6.80 -12.63
N ARG A 940 -66.08 8.01 -13.11
CA ARG A 940 -66.79 8.58 -14.26
C ARG A 940 -66.46 7.83 -15.55
N GLU A 941 -65.20 7.44 -15.75
CA GLU A 941 -64.81 6.59 -16.87
C GLU A 941 -65.47 5.20 -16.79
N GLU A 942 -65.50 4.58 -15.62
CA GLU A 942 -66.10 3.26 -15.41
C GLU A 942 -67.62 3.32 -15.68
N GLN A 943 -68.31 4.38 -15.24
CA GLN A 943 -69.70 4.65 -15.61
C GLN A 943 -69.89 4.95 -17.10
N ALA A 944 -68.97 5.67 -17.76
CA ALA A 944 -69.04 5.93 -19.20
C ALA A 944 -68.79 4.65 -20.02
N LYS A 945 -67.88 3.78 -19.58
CA LYS A 945 -67.60 2.45 -20.15
C LYS A 945 -68.82 1.54 -19.97
N ARG A 946 -69.46 1.54 -18.79
CA ARG A 946 -70.76 0.86 -18.57
C ARG A 946 -71.86 1.37 -19.51
N ARG A 947 -72.04 2.70 -19.63
CA ARG A 947 -73.04 3.28 -20.55
C ARG A 947 -72.80 2.88 -22.01
N ARG A 948 -71.55 2.88 -22.48
CA ARG A 948 -71.21 2.39 -23.84
C ARG A 948 -71.55 0.91 -24.02
N LEU A 949 -71.24 0.06 -23.04
CA LEU A 949 -71.60 -1.36 -23.06
C LEU A 949 -73.13 -1.58 -22.96
N GLU A 950 -73.85 -0.75 -22.20
CA GLU A 950 -75.32 -0.76 -22.13
C GLU A 950 -75.94 -0.31 -23.45
N GLU A 951 -75.39 0.71 -24.10
CA GLU A 951 -75.78 1.14 -25.46
C GLU A 951 -75.47 0.06 -26.51
N GLU A 952 -74.34 -0.64 -26.42
CA GLU A 952 -74.00 -1.76 -27.30
C GLU A 952 -74.94 -2.95 -27.07
N LEU A 953 -75.23 -3.31 -25.82
CA LEU A 953 -76.25 -4.30 -25.47
C LEU A 953 -77.65 -3.87 -25.92
N GLN A 954 -77.97 -2.57 -25.91
CA GLN A 954 -79.24 -2.04 -26.40
C GLN A 954 -79.29 -2.02 -27.94
N LYS A 955 -78.18 -1.71 -28.63
CA LYS A 955 -78.01 -1.84 -30.09
C LYS A 955 -78.15 -3.31 -30.52
N LEU A 956 -77.50 -4.24 -29.81
CA LEU A 956 -77.65 -5.69 -30.02
C LEU A 956 -79.09 -6.16 -29.77
N ARG A 957 -79.74 -5.73 -28.68
CA ARG A 957 -81.17 -5.99 -28.41
C ARG A 957 -82.14 -5.31 -29.38
N LYS A 958 -81.70 -4.31 -30.15
CA LYS A 958 -82.50 -3.64 -31.18
C LYS A 958 -82.25 -4.21 -32.59
N ALA A 959 -81.05 -4.73 -32.84
CA ALA A 959 -80.72 -5.54 -34.02
C ALA A 959 -81.38 -6.92 -33.95
N VAL A 960 -81.43 -7.54 -32.76
CA VAL A 960 -82.33 -8.65 -32.43
C VAL A 960 -83.74 -8.08 -32.21
N GLY A 961 -84.35 -7.60 -33.29
CA GLY A 961 -85.79 -7.28 -33.34
C GLY A 961 -86.65 -8.51 -32.97
N PRO A 962 -87.96 -8.34 -32.72
CA PRO A 962 -88.83 -9.37 -32.12
C PRO A 962 -89.06 -10.60 -33.03
N GLY A 963 -88.05 -11.46 -33.12
CA GLY A 963 -87.93 -12.59 -34.04
C GLY A 963 -88.16 -13.94 -33.38
N LYS A 964 -89.44 -14.27 -33.14
CA LYS A 964 -90.03 -15.62 -33.11
C LYS A 964 -89.13 -16.78 -32.63
N SER A 965 -89.29 -17.17 -31.35
CA SER A 965 -88.78 -18.43 -30.81
C SER A 965 -89.39 -19.66 -31.52
N PRO A 966 -88.59 -20.61 -32.06
CA PRO A 966 -89.08 -21.75 -32.83
C PRO A 966 -89.58 -22.94 -31.97
N LEU A 967 -90.18 -22.69 -30.80
CA LEU A 967 -90.63 -23.71 -29.85
C LEU A 967 -91.92 -23.34 -29.09
N SER A 968 -93.09 -23.46 -29.75
CA SER A 968 -94.36 -23.95 -29.17
C SER A 968 -95.40 -24.11 -30.29
N PRO A 969 -96.37 -25.06 -30.23
CA PRO A 969 -97.17 -25.42 -31.41
C PRO A 969 -98.54 -24.69 -31.53
N ARG A 970 -98.91 -24.42 -32.79
CA ARG A 970 -100.16 -23.83 -33.31
C ARG A 970 -100.43 -22.36 -32.98
#